data_AF-A0AAN6SEN3-F1
#
_entry.id   AF-A0AAN6SEN3-F1
#
_cell.length_a   1.000
_cell.length_b   1.000
_cell.length_c   1.000
_cell.angle_alpha   90.00
_cell.angle_beta   90.00
_cell.angle_gamma   90.00
#
_symmetry.space_group_name_H-M   'P 1'
#
loop_
_entity.id
_entity.type
_entity.pdbx_description
1 polymer ?
#
loop_
_entity_poly.entity_id
_entity_poly.type
_entity_poly.pdbx_seq_one_letter_code
_entity_poly.pdbx_strand_id
1 'polypeptide(L)'
;MTVVKPITTPLGQSLPPHGPHAITTHLPGWNTALRLRDGDPELGKQLKSMYPRFTPLSLVKDLCTKLLTHLSSTVSPDSDSGISPSTHGCLPFSTPDAFPLSAAYCVSHHRPDEHRFSDVDASALQFRVVDFFNVPIIPIPPNNNPSATADADDAALTAAEIKIRLYLVIYPLDKAKGVKGIWTDPGIGISTRLAEVLLPLVDADAVRENPESEQGQSQMKMKVLDWAATGRDFLPTTTGSTTTLTEKDVPPPTYLPESDAHDKLRERIVALCRRDPLDPEIAARLTPKDVFLYTTGMAAVFRLHEALVKAGRRGPVVALGAVFHSTFHLFEELEGGQREGEEKVEAFKHFGNCEDSDKVMGELEEYAKQLKEKGRGIGYLFVEFPSNPLLVSVDLGRLRKIADEYDFPVVIDETVGSFCNIDVLPVADVVVTSLTKTFSGFADVSHLPPFPFFFFFFSPFPFSRLHTFSGTAVWPSPCIFSPFFPSKVGTYANTTSTRYGKKVMAGSILLSPSSRYHSLLLSTLTITHNNTLSPPDASRLLSNSQSYLSRSATHNLNAQMLASLLHTYSTTTHQSEQSPRVISRVLYPTTMSSSPGGGKNYYLHYMRSPPPSGSTPPSSSPSLATPLAELDLDGNESFTPGFGCLLSIDFPSKRIARAFYDNLHVHQGPHLGAHLTLALPFNDLLWGGGDEQTKRYHAGYGAVGEQVRVSVGLEEWEELKAVFEYALGKAGEAAREEAAGEEEAEKGEESKVEGGEVPRAEQVGR
;
A
#
# COMPACT_ATOMS: atom_id res chain seq x y z
N MET A 1 -11.04 37.67 -0.89
CA MET A 1 -9.93 36.69 -0.76
C MET A 1 -10.44 35.56 0.11
N THR A 2 -10.46 34.34 -0.40
CA THR A 2 -10.76 33.14 0.40
C THR A 2 -9.68 33.00 1.45
N VAL A 3 -10.06 32.93 2.72
CA VAL A 3 -9.10 32.76 3.83
C VAL A 3 -8.61 31.32 3.80
N VAL A 4 -7.30 31.13 3.58
CA VAL A 4 -6.67 29.81 3.63
C VAL A 4 -6.73 29.31 5.08
N LYS A 5 -7.42 28.19 5.30
CA LYS A 5 -7.60 27.60 6.63
C LYS A 5 -6.44 26.64 6.91
N PRO A 6 -5.67 26.81 8.00
CA PRO A 6 -4.63 25.86 8.35
C PRO A 6 -5.24 24.52 8.77
N ILE A 7 -4.53 23.43 8.51
CA ILE A 7 -4.90 22.11 9.03
C ILE A 7 -4.70 22.10 10.55
N THR A 8 -5.76 21.76 11.28
CA THR A 8 -5.76 21.68 12.74
C THR A 8 -5.49 20.27 13.27
N THR A 9 -5.36 19.30 12.37
CA THR A 9 -5.04 17.91 12.72
C THR A 9 -3.64 17.86 13.33
N PRO A 10 -3.47 17.35 14.56
CA PRO A 10 -2.13 17.26 15.15
C PRO A 10 -1.27 16.21 14.44
N LEU A 11 0.05 16.40 14.51
CA LEU A 11 1.05 15.42 14.05
C LEU A 11 0.76 14.01 14.60
N GLY A 12 0.90 13.01 13.73
CA GLY A 12 0.77 11.60 14.08
C GLY A 12 -0.68 11.12 14.26
N GLN A 13 -1.67 11.99 14.09
CA GLN A 13 -3.07 11.61 14.08
C GLN A 13 -3.54 11.27 12.66
N SER A 14 -4.55 10.42 12.54
CA SER A 14 -5.15 10.12 11.24
C SER A 14 -5.91 11.32 10.66
N LEU A 15 -6.26 11.27 9.38
CA LEU A 15 -7.17 12.29 8.81
C LEU A 15 -8.48 12.34 9.60
N PRO A 16 -9.01 13.54 9.92
CA PRO A 16 -10.30 13.69 10.57
C PRO A 16 -11.44 13.16 9.70
N PRO A 17 -12.52 12.66 10.33
CA PRO A 17 -12.57 12.31 11.77
C PRO A 17 -11.63 11.12 12.09
N HIS A 18 -11.09 10.98 13.31
CA HIS A 18 -10.03 9.99 13.65
C HIS A 18 -10.55 8.60 14.07
N GLY A 19 -10.18 7.47 13.44
CA GLY A 19 -10.82 6.17 13.77
C GLY A 19 -9.98 4.93 14.04
N PRO A 20 -10.60 3.87 14.62
CA PRO A 20 -9.90 2.65 15.04
C PRO A 20 -9.36 1.83 13.86
N HIS A 21 -9.93 2.00 12.67
CA HIS A 21 -9.46 1.39 11.42
C HIS A 21 -8.59 2.35 10.59
N ALA A 22 -7.93 3.34 11.22
CA ALA A 22 -7.18 4.35 10.50
C ALA A 22 -6.01 3.81 9.68
N ILE A 23 -6.01 4.11 8.37
CA ILE A 23 -4.97 3.65 7.43
C ILE A 23 -4.04 4.78 6.97
N THR A 24 -3.96 5.90 7.68
CA THR A 24 -3.18 7.07 7.25
C THR A 24 -2.82 7.94 8.46
N THR A 25 -1.85 8.83 8.30
CA THR A 25 -1.42 9.75 9.35
C THR A 25 -1.04 11.10 8.77
N HIS A 26 -1.30 12.15 9.53
CA HIS A 26 -0.88 13.51 9.23
C HIS A 26 0.56 13.75 9.71
N LEU A 27 1.44 14.12 8.78
CA LEU A 27 2.88 14.34 8.94
C LEU A 27 3.24 15.75 8.41
N PRO A 28 2.84 16.82 9.13
CA PRO A 28 3.10 18.19 8.70
C PRO A 28 4.61 18.48 8.63
N GLY A 29 5.03 19.02 7.50
CA GLY A 29 6.38 19.51 7.22
C GLY A 29 7.30 18.48 6.55
N TRP A 30 8.11 18.94 5.60
CA TRP A 30 9.08 18.11 4.87
C TRP A 30 10.06 17.44 5.83
N ASN A 31 10.51 18.18 6.85
CA ASN A 31 11.42 17.64 7.86
C ASN A 31 10.82 16.45 8.60
N THR A 32 9.51 16.50 8.87
CA THR A 32 8.81 15.44 9.57
C THR A 32 8.74 14.18 8.71
N ALA A 33 8.55 14.33 7.41
CA ALA A 33 8.66 13.22 6.46
C ALA A 33 10.07 12.62 6.45
N LEU A 34 11.13 13.44 6.40
CA LEU A 34 12.51 12.94 6.47
C LEU A 34 12.80 12.22 7.79
N ARG A 35 12.38 12.79 8.92
CA ARG A 35 12.49 12.16 10.24
C ARG A 35 11.75 10.83 10.31
N LEU A 36 10.60 10.68 9.63
CA LEU A 36 9.90 9.40 9.56
C LEU A 36 10.70 8.36 8.78
N ARG A 37 11.27 8.75 7.64
CA ARG A 37 12.14 7.91 6.80
C ARG A 37 13.41 7.48 7.53
N ASP A 38 14.10 8.44 8.14
CA ASP A 38 15.34 8.24 8.91
C ASP A 38 15.07 7.66 10.30
N GLY A 39 13.79 7.50 10.59
CA GLY A 39 13.29 6.78 11.71
C GLY A 39 13.60 7.32 13.09
N ASP A 40 13.31 8.60 13.22
CA ASP A 40 13.37 9.29 14.47
C ASP A 40 12.45 8.63 15.54
N PRO A 41 13.02 8.12 16.65
CA PRO A 41 12.24 7.49 17.71
C PRO A 41 11.31 8.47 18.44
N GLU A 42 11.67 9.76 18.55
CA GLU A 42 10.83 10.78 19.18
C GLU A 42 9.63 11.15 18.31
N LEU A 43 9.79 11.09 16.99
CA LEU A 43 8.65 11.16 16.07
C LEU A 43 7.77 9.93 16.25
N GLY A 44 8.35 8.73 16.30
CA GLY A 44 7.63 7.47 16.49
C GLY A 44 6.68 7.48 17.70
N LYS A 45 7.09 8.08 18.82
CA LYS A 45 6.26 8.23 20.04
C LYS A 45 5.01 9.09 19.85
N GLN A 46 4.99 9.96 18.84
CA GLN A 46 3.88 10.88 18.57
C GLN A 46 2.85 10.28 17.60
N LEU A 47 3.20 9.18 16.90
CA LEU A 47 2.35 8.54 15.90
C LEU A 47 1.25 7.71 16.59
N LYS A 48 0.01 8.20 16.54
CA LYS A 48 -1.19 7.50 17.05
C LYS A 48 -1.86 6.63 15.98
N SER A 49 -1.62 6.94 14.72
CA SER A 49 -2.10 6.22 13.56
C SER A 49 -0.99 6.10 12.55
N MET A 50 -1.04 5.10 11.66
CA MET A 50 -0.05 4.96 10.60
C MET A 50 -0.64 4.28 9.37
N TYR A 51 -0.03 4.52 8.21
CA TYR A 51 -0.33 3.72 7.04
C TYR A 51 0.05 2.25 7.32
N PRO A 52 -0.81 1.25 7.06
CA PRO A 52 -0.65 -0.12 7.58
C PRO A 52 0.61 -0.84 7.09
N ARG A 53 1.27 -0.29 6.06
CA ARG A 53 2.56 -0.79 5.55
C ARG A 53 3.76 -0.32 6.36
N PHE A 54 3.64 0.72 7.18
CA PHE A 54 4.75 1.13 8.03
C PHE A 54 4.71 0.48 9.42
N THR A 55 3.51 0.16 9.93
CA THR A 55 3.32 -0.40 11.28
C THR A 55 1.99 -1.18 11.36
N PRO A 56 1.89 -2.28 12.12
CA PRO A 56 0.61 -2.94 12.38
C PRO A 56 -0.36 -1.98 13.08
N LEU A 57 -1.64 -2.04 12.70
CA LEU A 57 -2.68 -1.17 13.23
C LEU A 57 -3.06 -1.52 14.68
N SER A 58 -3.57 -0.54 15.43
CA SER A 58 -3.79 -0.64 16.88
C SER A 58 -4.58 -1.88 17.31
N LEU A 59 -5.73 -2.16 16.68
CA LEU A 59 -6.56 -3.32 17.05
C LEU A 59 -5.88 -4.67 16.76
N VAL A 60 -5.09 -4.75 15.69
CA VAL A 60 -4.31 -5.96 15.39
C VAL A 60 -3.22 -6.13 16.46
N LYS A 61 -2.53 -5.04 16.83
CA LYS A 61 -1.53 -5.05 17.89
C LYS A 61 -2.12 -5.45 19.25
N ASP A 62 -3.32 -4.97 19.58
CA ASP A 62 -4.02 -5.32 20.81
C ASP A 62 -4.36 -6.82 20.83
N LEU A 63 -4.84 -7.36 19.70
CA LEU A 63 -5.10 -8.79 19.56
C LEU A 63 -3.81 -9.60 19.73
N CYS A 64 -2.72 -9.21 19.07
CA CYS A 64 -1.41 -9.85 19.20
C CYS A 64 -0.93 -9.88 20.65
N THR A 65 -1.08 -8.76 21.36
CA THR A 65 -0.65 -8.63 22.76
C THR A 65 -1.44 -9.59 23.65
N LYS A 66 -2.77 -9.63 23.51
CA LYS A 66 -3.62 -10.55 24.28
C LYS A 66 -3.34 -12.02 23.96
N LEU A 67 -3.13 -12.35 22.68
CA LEU A 67 -2.75 -13.70 22.25
C LEU A 67 -1.42 -14.13 22.86
N LEU A 68 -0.41 -13.25 22.86
CA LEU A 68 0.88 -13.51 23.50
C LEU A 68 0.74 -13.73 25.01
N THR A 69 -0.09 -12.92 25.69
CA THR A 69 -0.36 -13.10 27.13
C THR A 69 -0.98 -14.47 27.40
N HIS A 70 -1.97 -14.87 26.61
CA HIS A 70 -2.62 -16.17 26.76
C HIS A 70 -1.65 -17.35 26.45
N LEU A 71 -0.75 -17.19 25.48
CA LEU A 71 0.28 -18.18 25.19
C LEU A 71 1.30 -18.30 26.34
N SER A 72 1.60 -17.20 27.04
CA SER A 72 2.52 -17.21 28.19
C SER A 72 1.92 -17.86 29.45
N SER A 73 0.59 -17.84 29.62
CA SER A 73 -0.09 -18.41 30.80
C SER A 73 -0.50 -19.89 30.66
N THR A 74 -0.62 -20.40 29.43
CA THR A 74 -1.16 -21.74 29.14
C THR A 74 -0.13 -22.87 29.22
N VAL A 75 1.13 -22.55 29.52
CA VAL A 75 2.23 -23.51 29.53
C VAL A 75 2.49 -23.97 30.97
N SER A 76 2.67 -25.28 31.17
CA SER A 76 2.89 -25.89 32.49
C SER A 76 4.08 -25.22 33.21
N PRO A 77 4.05 -25.03 34.55
CA PRO A 77 5.10 -24.31 35.29
C PRO A 77 6.52 -24.91 35.14
N ASP A 78 6.64 -26.14 34.64
CA ASP A 78 7.92 -26.82 34.36
C ASP A 78 8.42 -26.67 32.91
N SER A 79 7.66 -26.03 32.03
CA SER A 79 8.03 -25.76 30.63
C SER A 79 8.03 -24.25 30.38
N ASP A 80 9.20 -23.62 30.34
CA ASP A 80 9.28 -22.22 29.93
C ASP A 80 9.01 -22.15 28.42
N SER A 81 7.84 -21.64 28.02
CA SER A 81 7.54 -21.42 26.59
C SER A 81 8.51 -20.41 25.95
N GLY A 82 9.22 -19.62 26.77
CA GLY A 82 10.08 -18.54 26.35
C GLY A 82 9.32 -17.35 25.73
N ILE A 83 8.00 -17.43 25.56
CA ILE A 83 7.17 -16.40 24.92
C ILE A 83 6.63 -15.45 25.97
N SER A 84 6.86 -14.15 25.77
CA SER A 84 6.30 -13.09 26.61
C SER A 84 5.94 -11.86 25.77
N PRO A 85 4.81 -11.18 26.06
CA PRO A 85 4.49 -9.89 25.43
C PRO A 85 5.54 -8.79 25.64
N SER A 86 6.41 -8.91 26.66
CA SER A 86 7.48 -7.94 26.93
C SER A 86 8.74 -8.16 26.10
N THR A 87 8.94 -9.35 25.55
CA THR A 87 10.15 -9.74 24.80
C THR A 87 9.86 -10.17 23.37
N HIS A 88 8.61 -10.49 23.05
CA HIS A 88 8.19 -10.99 21.74
C HIS A 88 7.11 -10.10 21.10
N GLY A 89 7.17 -10.01 19.78
CA GLY A 89 6.09 -9.55 18.92
C GLY A 89 5.35 -10.73 18.28
N CYS A 90 4.19 -10.46 17.70
CA CYS A 90 3.38 -11.46 17.01
C CYS A 90 2.70 -10.87 15.77
N LEU A 91 2.65 -11.64 14.70
CA LEU A 91 1.92 -11.34 13.47
C LEU A 91 0.90 -12.46 13.17
N PRO A 92 -0.40 -12.13 13.12
CA PRO A 92 -1.45 -13.09 12.83
C PRO A 92 -1.80 -13.10 11.35
N PHE A 93 -1.92 -14.31 10.80
CA PHE A 93 -2.33 -14.57 9.42
C PHE A 93 -3.52 -15.52 9.38
N SER A 94 -4.34 -15.44 8.32
CA SER A 94 -5.45 -16.36 8.10
C SER A 94 -5.07 -17.58 7.25
N THR A 95 -3.82 -17.66 6.79
CA THR A 95 -3.34 -18.69 5.86
C THR A 95 -1.98 -19.25 6.30
N PRO A 96 -1.73 -20.57 6.14
CA PRO A 96 -0.55 -21.26 6.68
C PRO A 96 0.76 -20.98 5.92
N ASP A 97 0.66 -20.55 4.67
CA ASP A 97 1.79 -20.15 3.81
C ASP A 97 2.61 -19.00 4.40
N ALA A 98 2.04 -18.25 5.36
CA ALA A 98 2.77 -17.27 6.14
C ALA A 98 3.98 -17.87 6.86
N PHE A 99 3.96 -19.14 7.29
CA PHE A 99 5.10 -19.77 7.98
C PHE A 99 6.32 -19.99 7.06
N PRO A 100 6.24 -20.75 5.96
CA PRO A 100 7.38 -20.90 5.05
C PRO A 100 7.81 -19.55 4.46
N LEU A 101 6.88 -18.65 4.15
CA LEU A 101 7.21 -17.30 3.70
C LEU A 101 8.03 -16.54 4.75
N SER A 102 7.62 -16.57 6.02
CA SER A 102 8.33 -15.92 7.12
C SER A 102 9.75 -16.47 7.30
N ALA A 103 9.90 -17.79 7.24
CA ALA A 103 11.18 -18.48 7.41
C ALA A 103 12.15 -18.11 6.27
N ALA A 104 11.71 -18.18 5.02
CA ALA A 104 12.52 -17.80 3.85
C ALA A 104 12.90 -16.32 3.90
N TYR A 105 11.95 -15.47 4.25
CA TYR A 105 12.13 -14.03 4.30
C TYR A 105 13.18 -13.58 5.32
N CYS A 106 13.14 -14.14 6.54
CA CYS A 106 14.03 -13.69 7.61
C CYS A 106 15.51 -14.03 7.34
N VAL A 107 15.80 -15.02 6.49
CA VAL A 107 17.16 -15.39 6.07
C VAL A 107 17.52 -14.86 4.68
N SER A 108 16.62 -14.10 4.03
CA SER A 108 16.80 -13.63 2.66
C SER A 108 18.05 -12.77 2.49
N HIS A 109 18.78 -13.00 1.40
CA HIS A 109 19.99 -12.26 1.06
C HIS A 109 19.71 -10.84 0.54
N HIS A 110 18.45 -10.52 0.22
CA HIS A 110 18.00 -9.16 -0.11
C HIS A 110 17.90 -8.27 1.13
N ARG A 111 18.04 -8.84 2.34
CA ARG A 111 18.05 -8.09 3.61
C ARG A 111 19.43 -7.58 4.00
N PRO A 112 19.53 -6.42 4.66
CA PRO A 112 20.77 -6.02 5.33
C PRO A 112 21.25 -7.12 6.28
N ASP A 113 22.56 -7.36 6.32
CA ASP A 113 23.15 -8.45 7.12
C ASP A 113 22.79 -8.32 8.61
N GLU A 114 22.64 -7.08 9.11
CA GLU A 114 22.21 -6.76 10.47
C GLU A 114 20.74 -7.06 10.80
N HIS A 115 19.90 -7.28 9.79
CA HIS A 115 18.48 -7.64 9.95
C HIS A 115 18.21 -9.10 9.61
N ARG A 116 19.15 -9.77 8.93
CA ARG A 116 19.05 -11.16 8.54
C ARG A 116 19.23 -12.06 9.77
N PHE A 117 18.40 -13.09 9.85
CA PHE A 117 18.51 -14.13 10.86
C PHE A 117 19.63 -15.09 10.46
N SER A 118 20.48 -15.47 11.41
CA SER A 118 21.35 -16.65 11.23
C SER A 118 20.54 -17.94 11.29
N ASP A 119 21.11 -19.08 10.86
CA ASP A 119 20.47 -20.40 10.99
C ASP A 119 20.11 -20.75 12.44
N VAL A 120 20.85 -20.20 13.41
CA VAL A 120 20.56 -20.36 14.84
C VAL A 120 19.39 -19.46 15.25
N ASP A 121 19.40 -18.20 14.82
CA ASP A 121 18.32 -17.23 15.09
C ASP A 121 16.99 -17.66 14.47
N ALA A 122 16.99 -18.38 13.34
CA ALA A 122 15.78 -18.87 12.68
C ALA A 122 14.93 -19.77 13.61
N SER A 123 15.55 -20.38 14.63
CA SER A 123 14.84 -21.16 15.64
C SER A 123 14.06 -20.27 16.64
N ALA A 124 14.43 -19.01 16.77
CA ALA A 124 13.74 -18.02 17.61
C ALA A 124 12.47 -17.47 16.95
N LEU A 125 12.31 -17.65 15.63
CA LEU A 125 11.05 -17.41 14.94
C LEU A 125 10.10 -18.57 15.25
N GLN A 126 9.10 -18.35 16.09
CA GLN A 126 8.20 -19.39 16.57
C GLN A 126 6.84 -19.31 15.87
N PHE A 127 6.26 -20.48 15.60
CA PHE A 127 4.95 -20.62 14.95
C PHE A 127 3.95 -21.31 15.87
N ARG A 128 2.74 -20.75 15.96
CA ARG A 128 1.60 -21.29 16.73
C ARG A 128 0.31 -21.17 15.95
N VAL A 129 -0.68 -22.00 16.28
CA VAL A 129 -2.00 -21.98 15.64
C VAL A 129 -3.08 -21.81 16.70
N VAL A 130 -4.03 -20.91 16.43
CA VAL A 130 -5.14 -20.59 17.33
C VAL A 130 -6.46 -20.71 16.58
N ASP A 131 -7.40 -21.45 17.16
CA ASP A 131 -8.77 -21.56 16.69
C ASP A 131 -9.69 -20.65 17.50
N PHE A 132 -10.56 -19.92 16.81
CA PHE A 132 -11.69 -19.19 17.38
C PHE A 132 -12.99 -19.89 16.97
N PHE A 133 -13.95 -20.00 17.88
CA PHE A 133 -15.22 -20.70 17.67
C PHE A 133 -16.39 -19.76 17.82
N ASN A 134 -17.47 -20.05 17.08
CA ASN A 134 -18.71 -19.28 17.10
C ASN A 134 -18.47 -17.79 16.84
N VAL A 135 -17.64 -17.51 15.84
CA VAL A 135 -17.23 -16.14 15.53
C VAL A 135 -18.40 -15.40 14.87
N PRO A 136 -18.91 -14.31 15.46
CA PRO A 136 -20.05 -13.56 14.92
C PRO A 136 -19.63 -12.62 13.80
N ILE A 137 -19.06 -13.16 12.72
CA ILE A 137 -18.43 -12.38 11.64
C ILE A 137 -19.40 -12.03 10.50
N ILE A 138 -20.47 -12.80 10.31
CA ILE A 138 -21.55 -12.51 9.36
C ILE A 138 -22.72 -11.92 10.16
N PRO A 139 -23.17 -10.69 9.88
CA PRO A 139 -24.32 -10.11 10.56
C PRO A 139 -25.60 -10.89 10.23
N ILE A 140 -26.31 -11.36 11.25
CA ILE A 140 -27.66 -11.92 11.08
C ILE A 140 -28.62 -10.75 10.84
N PRO A 141 -29.39 -10.73 9.74
CA PRO A 141 -30.35 -9.65 9.50
C PRO A 141 -31.39 -9.58 10.63
N PRO A 142 -31.75 -8.38 11.14
CA PRO A 142 -32.77 -8.26 12.17
C PRO A 142 -34.12 -8.75 11.62
N ASN A 143 -34.73 -9.68 12.35
CA ASN A 143 -35.97 -10.34 11.97
C ASN A 143 -37.15 -9.34 12.07
N ASN A 144 -37.48 -8.65 10.97
CA ASN A 144 -38.55 -7.64 10.94
C ASN A 144 -39.95 -8.20 10.63
N ASN A 145 -40.16 -9.51 10.68
CA ASN A 145 -41.46 -10.11 10.35
C ASN A 145 -41.92 -11.15 11.40
N PRO A 146 -42.82 -10.80 12.34
CA PRO A 146 -43.28 -11.72 13.40
C PRO A 146 -44.13 -12.91 12.91
N SER A 147 -44.39 -13.04 11.59
CA SER A 147 -45.28 -14.07 11.02
C SER A 147 -44.60 -15.08 10.08
N ALA A 148 -43.29 -14.97 9.83
CA ALA A 148 -42.56 -15.94 8.99
C ALA A 148 -42.09 -17.14 9.84
N THR A 149 -42.94 -18.15 9.98
CA THR A 149 -42.71 -19.33 10.85
C THR A 149 -42.05 -20.52 10.12
N ALA A 150 -41.21 -20.25 9.10
CA ALA A 150 -40.45 -21.30 8.41
C ALA A 150 -39.04 -20.88 7.96
N ASP A 151 -38.81 -19.60 7.63
CA ASP A 151 -37.50 -19.13 7.14
C ASP A 151 -36.54 -18.66 8.26
N ALA A 152 -37.04 -18.52 9.49
CA ALA A 152 -36.22 -18.12 10.65
C ALA A 152 -35.25 -19.24 11.09
N ASP A 153 -35.59 -20.50 10.83
CA ASP A 153 -34.72 -21.64 11.12
C ASP A 153 -33.51 -21.67 10.16
N ASP A 154 -33.67 -21.26 8.90
CA ASP A 154 -32.57 -21.21 7.91
C ASP A 154 -31.58 -20.05 8.20
N ALA A 155 -32.08 -18.92 8.71
CA ALA A 155 -31.26 -17.81 9.19
C ALA A 155 -30.53 -18.13 10.52
N ALA A 156 -31.13 -18.96 11.38
CA ALA A 156 -30.49 -19.49 12.57
C ALA A 156 -29.47 -20.61 12.26
N LEU A 157 -29.66 -21.34 11.16
CA LEU A 157 -28.73 -22.35 10.61
C LEU A 157 -27.51 -21.73 9.90
N THR A 158 -27.62 -20.51 9.35
CA THR A 158 -26.49 -19.78 8.70
C THR A 158 -25.54 -19.10 9.69
N ALA A 159 -25.96 -18.93 10.95
CA ALA A 159 -25.06 -18.73 12.10
C ALA A 159 -24.45 -20.06 12.57
N ALA A 160 -24.07 -20.93 11.62
CA ALA A 160 -23.27 -22.12 11.87
C ALA A 160 -22.07 -21.75 12.76
N GLU A 161 -21.53 -22.71 13.51
CA GLU A 161 -20.37 -22.52 14.40
C GLU A 161 -19.13 -22.07 13.58
N ILE A 162 -19.06 -20.79 13.19
CA ILE A 162 -18.00 -20.27 12.33
C ILE A 162 -16.71 -20.39 13.12
N LYS A 163 -15.81 -21.18 12.56
CA LYS A 163 -14.48 -21.41 13.09
C LYS A 163 -13.47 -20.60 12.29
N ILE A 164 -12.71 -19.74 12.97
CA ILE A 164 -11.61 -18.98 12.34
C ILE A 164 -10.29 -19.44 12.93
N ARG A 165 -9.38 -19.91 12.08
CA ARG A 165 -8.01 -20.28 12.45
C ARG A 165 -7.04 -19.17 12.10
N LEU A 166 -6.22 -18.77 13.09
CA LEU A 166 -5.09 -17.88 12.89
C LEU A 166 -3.77 -18.63 13.02
N TYR A 167 -2.83 -18.25 12.16
CA TYR A 167 -1.44 -18.68 12.13
C TYR A 167 -0.57 -17.56 12.67
N LEU A 168 0.07 -17.80 13.80
CA LEU A 168 0.81 -16.79 14.55
C LEU A 168 2.30 -16.94 14.27
N VAL A 169 2.90 -15.89 13.73
CA VAL A 169 4.36 -15.74 13.59
C VAL A 169 4.85 -14.90 14.76
N ILE A 170 5.57 -15.53 15.68
CA ILE A 170 6.05 -14.95 16.93
C ILE A 170 7.57 -14.76 16.82
N TYR A 171 8.06 -13.59 17.18
CA TYR A 171 9.45 -13.21 16.98
C TYR A 171 10.01 -12.39 18.15
N PRO A 172 11.32 -12.46 18.44
CA PRO A 172 11.97 -11.60 19.42
C PRO A 172 11.90 -10.13 19.00
N LEU A 173 11.59 -9.23 19.93
CA LEU A 173 11.42 -7.79 19.63
C LEU A 173 12.69 -7.13 19.07
N ASP A 174 13.87 -7.58 19.47
CA ASP A 174 15.17 -7.11 18.93
C ASP A 174 15.38 -7.52 17.46
N LYS A 175 14.67 -8.55 17.00
CA LYS A 175 14.69 -9.02 15.60
C LYS A 175 13.53 -8.49 14.76
N ALA A 176 12.70 -7.57 15.28
CA ALA A 176 11.52 -7.04 14.59
C ALA A 176 11.79 -6.50 13.17
N LYS A 177 13.00 -5.98 12.91
CA LYS A 177 13.37 -5.46 11.59
C LYS A 177 13.49 -6.55 10.51
N GLY A 178 13.93 -7.75 10.88
CA GLY A 178 14.07 -8.88 9.96
C GLY A 178 12.74 -9.53 9.59
N VAL A 179 11.70 -9.36 10.41
CA VAL A 179 10.36 -9.90 10.15
C VAL A 179 9.36 -8.89 9.58
N LYS A 180 9.70 -7.60 9.57
CA LYS A 180 8.75 -6.52 9.25
C LYS A 180 8.01 -6.72 7.94
N GLY A 181 8.70 -7.07 6.86
CA GLY A 181 8.02 -7.11 5.56
C GLY A 181 7.42 -8.44 5.15
N ILE A 182 7.39 -9.41 6.05
CA ILE A 182 6.54 -10.62 5.93
C ILE A 182 5.07 -10.23 5.71
N TRP A 183 4.60 -9.11 6.26
CA TRP A 183 3.24 -8.61 6.01
C TRP A 183 3.19 -7.36 5.11
N THR A 184 4.29 -6.59 5.00
CA THR A 184 4.27 -5.34 4.23
C THR A 184 4.30 -5.60 2.74
N ASP A 185 5.18 -6.50 2.31
CA ASP A 185 5.52 -6.70 0.90
C ASP A 185 4.47 -7.59 0.21
N PRO A 186 4.17 -8.82 0.69
CA PRO A 186 3.10 -9.64 0.13
C PRO A 186 1.71 -9.12 0.49
N GLY A 187 1.62 -8.25 1.50
CA GLY A 187 0.38 -7.61 1.87
C GLY A 187 -0.66 -8.47 2.58
N ILE A 188 -0.27 -9.67 3.01
CA ILE A 188 -1.09 -10.62 3.74
C ILE A 188 -1.16 -10.28 5.24
N GLY A 189 -2.12 -10.88 5.95
CA GLY A 189 -2.39 -10.63 7.38
C GLY A 189 -3.90 -10.47 7.62
N ILE A 190 -4.26 -10.13 8.85
CA ILE A 190 -5.67 -9.85 9.20
C ILE A 190 -5.97 -8.35 9.18
N SER A 191 -7.24 -8.00 8.92
CA SER A 191 -7.71 -6.62 9.01
C SER A 191 -8.00 -6.21 10.46
N THR A 192 -8.09 -4.90 10.70
CA THR A 192 -8.53 -4.38 12.00
C THR A 192 -9.97 -4.71 12.33
N ARG A 193 -10.85 -4.92 11.34
CA ARG A 193 -12.23 -5.37 11.59
C ARG A 193 -12.29 -6.83 12.00
N LEU A 194 -11.47 -7.69 11.38
CA LEU A 194 -11.35 -9.05 11.84
C LEU A 194 -10.80 -9.07 13.27
N ALA A 195 -9.77 -8.26 13.57
CA ALA A 195 -9.26 -8.13 14.93
C ALA A 195 -10.32 -7.62 15.92
N GLU A 196 -11.13 -6.64 15.56
CA GLU A 196 -12.25 -6.14 16.37
C GLU A 196 -13.26 -7.23 16.73
N VAL A 197 -13.57 -8.13 15.78
CA VAL A 197 -14.48 -9.26 16.01
C VAL A 197 -13.86 -10.33 16.92
N LEU A 198 -12.55 -10.57 16.80
CA LEU A 198 -11.86 -11.63 17.55
C LEU A 198 -11.45 -11.21 18.97
N LEU A 199 -11.15 -9.92 19.19
CA LEU A 199 -10.69 -9.39 20.48
C LEU A 199 -11.57 -9.78 21.67
N PRO A 200 -12.92 -9.60 21.63
CA PRO A 200 -13.80 -9.99 22.73
C PRO A 200 -13.80 -11.50 23.04
N LEU A 201 -13.48 -12.34 22.04
CA LEU A 201 -13.44 -13.79 22.22
C LEU A 201 -12.22 -14.24 23.01
N VAL A 202 -11.08 -13.54 22.86
CA VAL A 202 -9.88 -13.76 23.69
C VAL A 202 -10.16 -13.37 25.15
N ASP A 203 -10.87 -12.25 25.35
CA ASP A 203 -11.18 -11.74 26.68
C ASP A 203 -12.17 -12.63 27.46
N ALA A 204 -13.14 -13.21 26.77
CA ALA A 204 -14.12 -14.12 27.38
C ALA A 204 -13.47 -15.38 27.97
N ASP A 205 -12.44 -15.93 27.32
CA ASP A 205 -11.74 -17.11 27.81
C ASP A 205 -10.68 -16.78 28.88
N ALA A 206 -10.09 -15.58 28.87
CA ALA A 206 -9.17 -15.14 29.94
C ALA A 206 -9.82 -15.06 31.34
N VAL A 207 -11.15 -14.86 31.41
CA VAL A 207 -11.90 -14.80 32.68
C VAL A 207 -12.16 -16.21 33.28
N ARG A 208 -11.91 -17.27 32.51
CA ARG A 208 -12.28 -18.65 32.85
C ARG A 208 -11.29 -19.37 33.79
N GLU A 209 -10.17 -18.73 34.15
CA GLU A 209 -9.18 -19.26 35.10
C GLU A 209 -9.64 -19.28 36.59
N ASN A 210 -10.95 -19.19 36.88
CA ASN A 210 -11.50 -19.35 38.23
C ASN A 210 -12.37 -20.64 38.33
N PRO A 211 -11.87 -21.76 38.90
CA PRO A 211 -12.49 -23.09 38.74
C PRO A 211 -13.81 -23.35 39.50
N GLU A 212 -14.31 -22.40 40.30
CA GLU A 212 -15.34 -22.69 41.32
C GLU A 212 -16.79 -22.32 40.94
N SER A 213 -17.09 -21.88 39.72
CA SER A 213 -18.47 -21.61 39.29
C SER A 213 -19.09 -22.79 38.51
N GLU A 214 -19.78 -23.69 39.22
CA GLU A 214 -20.56 -24.81 38.66
C GLU A 214 -21.84 -24.40 37.88
N GLN A 215 -22.01 -23.13 37.52
CA GLN A 215 -23.18 -22.65 36.78
C GLN A 215 -22.78 -22.00 35.46
N GLY A 216 -22.63 -22.84 34.43
CA GLY A 216 -22.62 -22.45 33.03
C GLY A 216 -21.61 -23.25 32.22
N GLN A 217 -22.07 -24.26 31.48
CA GLN A 217 -21.34 -24.81 30.34
C GLN A 217 -21.21 -23.70 29.26
N SER A 218 -20.32 -22.73 29.48
CA SER A 218 -20.01 -21.71 28.49
C SER A 218 -19.07 -22.33 27.45
N GLN A 219 -19.56 -22.38 26.21
CA GLN A 219 -18.86 -22.94 25.06
C GLN A 219 -17.52 -22.21 24.83
N MET A 220 -16.41 -22.96 24.82
CA MET A 220 -15.04 -22.45 24.59
C MET A 220 -15.01 -21.56 23.34
N LYS A 221 -14.43 -20.35 23.43
CA LYS A 221 -14.46 -19.34 22.34
C LYS A 221 -13.15 -19.25 21.56
N MET A 222 -12.05 -19.69 22.16
CA MET A 222 -10.70 -19.72 21.63
C MET A 222 -9.96 -20.96 22.12
N LYS A 223 -9.13 -21.58 21.28
CA LYS A 223 -8.23 -22.68 21.64
C LYS A 223 -6.89 -22.52 20.94
N VAL A 224 -5.81 -22.48 21.71
CA VAL A 224 -4.46 -22.71 21.19
C VAL A 224 -4.33 -24.19 20.86
N LEU A 225 -3.91 -24.52 19.64
CA LEU A 225 -3.70 -25.91 19.25
C LEU A 225 -2.40 -26.44 19.87
N ASP A 226 -2.41 -27.74 20.18
CA ASP A 226 -1.20 -28.49 20.54
C ASP A 226 -0.37 -28.77 19.28
N TRP A 227 0.14 -27.68 18.70
CA TRP A 227 1.00 -27.67 17.52
C TRP A 227 1.95 -26.47 17.61
N ALA A 228 3.22 -26.72 17.35
CA ALA A 228 4.27 -25.72 17.34
C ALA A 228 5.34 -26.07 16.30
N ALA A 229 5.94 -25.04 15.73
CA ALA A 229 7.10 -25.15 14.86
C ALA A 229 7.97 -23.90 15.01
N THR A 230 9.12 -23.89 14.37
CA THR A 230 10.06 -22.78 14.29
C THR A 230 10.44 -22.48 12.84
N GLY A 231 11.03 -21.30 12.59
CA GLY A 231 11.52 -20.92 11.27
C GLY A 231 12.49 -21.96 10.69
N ARG A 232 13.33 -22.56 11.53
CA ARG A 232 14.28 -23.61 11.14
C ARG A 232 13.62 -24.82 10.49
N ASP A 233 12.41 -25.18 10.91
CA ASP A 233 11.72 -26.37 10.39
C ASP A 233 11.25 -26.22 8.92
N PHE A 234 11.20 -24.98 8.43
CA PHE A 234 10.83 -24.63 7.06
C PHE A 234 12.02 -24.24 6.18
N LEU A 235 13.24 -24.25 6.72
CA LEU A 235 14.47 -23.96 5.98
C LEU A 235 15.13 -25.26 5.48
N PRO A 236 15.84 -25.23 4.33
CA PRO A 236 16.58 -26.40 3.84
C PRO A 236 17.68 -26.82 4.83
N THR A 237 17.79 -28.11 5.16
CA THR A 237 18.87 -28.64 6.03
C THR A 237 20.16 -28.90 5.25
N THR A 238 21.30 -28.45 5.78
CA THR A 238 22.65 -28.65 5.18
C THR A 238 23.12 -30.12 5.24
N THR A 239 22.46 -30.96 6.03
CA THR A 239 22.73 -32.39 6.16
C THR A 239 21.49 -33.15 5.69
N GLY A 240 21.64 -34.15 4.80
CA GLY A 240 20.55 -34.85 4.11
C GLY A 240 19.61 -35.71 4.97
N SER A 241 19.08 -35.16 6.07
CA SER A 241 18.08 -35.80 6.93
C SER A 241 16.67 -35.35 6.54
N THR A 242 15.86 -36.30 6.09
CA THR A 242 14.56 -36.18 5.42
C THR A 242 13.35 -35.97 6.33
N THR A 243 13.44 -35.10 7.33
CA THR A 243 12.24 -34.70 8.12
C THR A 243 12.16 -33.19 8.24
N THR A 244 12.03 -32.51 7.09
CA THR A 244 11.42 -31.18 7.06
C THR A 244 9.95 -31.33 7.40
N LEU A 245 9.39 -30.45 8.24
CA LEU A 245 7.94 -30.37 8.40
C LEU A 245 7.35 -30.18 7.00
N THR A 246 6.57 -31.15 6.52
CA THR A 246 5.93 -31.00 5.22
C THR A 246 4.75 -30.04 5.41
N GLU A 247 4.37 -29.28 4.38
CA GLU A 247 3.15 -28.45 4.42
C GLU A 247 1.91 -29.23 4.92
N LYS A 248 1.92 -30.57 4.81
CA LYS A 248 0.86 -31.47 5.26
C LYS A 248 0.73 -31.59 6.79
N ASP A 249 1.78 -31.27 7.53
CA ASP A 249 1.81 -31.37 9.00
C ASP A 249 1.33 -30.07 9.67
N VAL A 250 1.21 -28.98 8.90
CA VAL A 250 0.63 -27.72 9.38
C VAL A 250 -0.89 -27.89 9.46
N PRO A 251 -1.55 -27.53 10.59
CA PRO A 251 -3.01 -27.62 10.70
C PRO A 251 -3.69 -26.89 9.53
N PRO A 252 -4.67 -27.50 8.85
CA PRO A 252 -5.25 -26.93 7.64
C PRO A 252 -6.06 -25.67 7.94
N PRO A 253 -6.13 -24.70 7.02
CA PRO A 253 -6.88 -23.46 7.23
C PRO A 253 -8.39 -23.71 7.26
N THR A 254 -9.09 -22.87 8.02
CA THR A 254 -10.56 -22.80 8.00
C THR A 254 -11.07 -21.82 6.95
N TYR A 255 -10.18 -20.94 6.44
CA TYR A 255 -10.47 -19.79 5.59
C TYR A 255 -11.48 -18.80 6.22
N LEU A 256 -11.63 -17.62 5.61
CA LEU A 256 -12.70 -16.70 6.02
C LEU A 256 -13.96 -16.99 5.19
N PRO A 257 -15.15 -17.02 5.80
CA PRO A 257 -16.37 -17.25 5.05
C PRO A 257 -16.65 -16.06 4.12
N GLU A 258 -17.29 -16.34 2.99
CA GLU A 258 -17.87 -15.29 2.14
C GLU A 258 -19.25 -14.89 2.65
N SER A 259 -19.74 -13.75 2.16
CA SER A 259 -21.06 -13.20 2.46
C SER A 259 -21.61 -12.53 1.22
N ASP A 260 -22.91 -12.22 1.18
CA ASP A 260 -23.57 -11.49 0.07
C ASP A 260 -22.82 -10.22 -0.37
N ALA A 261 -22.08 -9.59 0.54
CA ALA A 261 -21.30 -8.41 0.22
C ALA A 261 -20.15 -8.71 -0.76
N HIS A 262 -19.55 -9.90 -0.70
CA HIS A 262 -18.50 -10.33 -1.63
C HIS A 262 -19.06 -10.50 -3.04
N ASP A 263 -20.21 -11.15 -3.18
CA ASP A 263 -20.85 -11.35 -4.48
C ASP A 263 -21.27 -10.03 -5.11
N LYS A 264 -21.93 -9.16 -4.32
CA LYS A 264 -22.30 -7.80 -4.76
C LYS A 264 -21.09 -6.95 -5.14
N LEU A 265 -19.94 -7.15 -4.50
CA LEU A 265 -18.70 -6.46 -4.88
C LEU A 265 -18.19 -6.94 -6.25
N ARG A 266 -18.19 -8.25 -6.51
CA ARG A 266 -17.80 -8.81 -7.81
C ARG A 266 -18.73 -8.33 -8.91
N GLU A 267 -20.04 -8.38 -8.68
CA GLU A 267 -21.07 -7.85 -9.58
C GLU A 267 -20.85 -6.37 -9.89
N ARG A 268 -20.57 -5.57 -8.85
CA ARG A 268 -20.31 -4.14 -9.01
C ARG A 268 -19.06 -3.86 -9.82
N ILE A 269 -17.97 -4.58 -9.59
CA ILE A 269 -16.73 -4.45 -10.38
C ILE A 269 -17.03 -4.77 -11.85
N VAL A 270 -17.71 -5.88 -12.14
CA VAL A 270 -18.10 -6.25 -13.51
C VAL A 270 -18.99 -5.21 -14.16
N ALA A 271 -19.98 -4.68 -13.43
CA ALA A 271 -20.86 -3.62 -13.94
C ALA A 271 -20.08 -2.35 -14.29
N LEU A 272 -19.09 -1.98 -13.47
CA LEU A 272 -18.23 -0.82 -13.72
C LEU A 272 -17.31 -1.04 -14.92
N CYS A 273 -16.75 -2.24 -15.09
CA CYS A 273 -15.96 -2.59 -16.27
C CYS A 273 -16.79 -2.62 -17.57
N ARG A 274 -18.09 -2.90 -17.48
CA ARG A 274 -19.03 -2.93 -18.62
C ARG A 274 -19.58 -1.56 -19.00
N ARG A 275 -19.28 -0.51 -18.24
CA ARG A 275 -19.74 0.84 -18.53
C ARG A 275 -18.82 1.50 -19.56
N ASP A 276 -19.39 1.87 -20.71
CA ASP A 276 -18.69 2.53 -21.82
C ASP A 276 -17.31 1.92 -22.15
N PRO A 277 -17.23 0.59 -22.35
CA PRO A 277 -15.97 -0.10 -22.61
C PRO A 277 -15.41 0.28 -23.98
N LEU A 278 -14.09 0.15 -24.14
CA LEU A 278 -13.44 0.29 -25.44
C LEU A 278 -13.75 -0.88 -26.37
N ASP A 279 -13.91 -2.07 -25.78
CA ASP A 279 -14.33 -3.28 -26.49
C ASP A 279 -15.59 -3.87 -25.83
N PRO A 280 -16.78 -3.59 -26.41
CA PRO A 280 -18.05 -4.12 -25.90
C PRO A 280 -18.14 -5.64 -25.92
N GLU A 281 -17.46 -6.34 -26.85
CA GLU A 281 -17.51 -7.80 -26.95
C GLU A 281 -16.71 -8.46 -25.83
N ILE A 282 -15.55 -7.89 -25.47
CA ILE A 282 -14.78 -8.33 -24.31
C ILE A 282 -15.58 -8.07 -23.03
N ALA A 283 -16.11 -6.86 -22.86
CA ALA A 283 -16.86 -6.48 -21.66
C ALA A 283 -18.15 -7.31 -21.47
N ALA A 284 -18.85 -7.67 -22.55
CA ALA A 284 -20.05 -8.50 -22.49
C ALA A 284 -19.76 -9.90 -21.92
N ARG A 285 -18.56 -10.45 -22.16
CA ARG A 285 -18.15 -11.78 -21.67
C ARG A 285 -17.71 -11.81 -20.20
N LEU A 286 -17.44 -10.65 -19.60
CA LEU A 286 -17.04 -10.58 -18.19
C LEU A 286 -18.14 -11.08 -17.25
N THR A 287 -17.76 -11.87 -16.25
CA THR A 287 -18.67 -12.38 -15.23
C THR A 287 -18.09 -12.17 -13.83
N PRO A 288 -18.92 -12.24 -12.77
CA PRO A 288 -18.40 -12.20 -11.39
C PRO A 288 -17.36 -13.27 -11.08
N LYS A 289 -17.34 -14.40 -11.82
CA LYS A 289 -16.35 -15.47 -11.66
C LYS A 289 -14.93 -15.07 -12.09
N ASP A 290 -14.81 -14.01 -12.88
CA ASP A 290 -13.53 -13.47 -13.33
C ASP A 290 -12.90 -12.54 -12.27
N VAL A 291 -13.58 -12.29 -11.14
CA VAL A 291 -13.15 -11.38 -10.08
C VAL A 291 -12.82 -12.13 -8.79
N PHE A 292 -11.57 -11.97 -8.35
CA PHE A 292 -11.08 -12.49 -7.06
C PHE A 292 -10.79 -11.34 -6.10
N LEU A 293 -11.26 -11.45 -4.85
CA LEU A 293 -11.16 -10.39 -3.84
C LEU A 293 -10.14 -10.77 -2.76
N TYR A 294 -9.32 -9.80 -2.34
CA TYR A 294 -8.28 -9.99 -1.34
C TYR A 294 -8.29 -8.87 -0.30
N THR A 295 -7.69 -9.14 0.85
CA THR A 295 -7.60 -8.21 1.99
C THR A 295 -6.88 -6.90 1.66
N THR A 296 -5.96 -6.91 0.67
CA THR A 296 -5.23 -5.71 0.23
C THR A 296 -4.85 -5.81 -1.25
N GLY A 297 -4.49 -4.68 -1.88
CA GLY A 297 -3.93 -4.67 -3.25
C GLY A 297 -2.65 -5.50 -3.38
N MET A 298 -1.74 -5.40 -2.41
CA MET A 298 -0.52 -6.22 -2.41
C MET A 298 -0.81 -7.72 -2.24
N ALA A 299 -1.82 -8.09 -1.43
CA ALA A 299 -2.26 -9.47 -1.35
C ALA A 299 -2.78 -9.98 -2.70
N ALA A 300 -3.46 -9.14 -3.49
CA ALA A 300 -3.83 -9.49 -4.86
C ALA A 300 -2.60 -9.71 -5.75
N VAL A 301 -1.59 -8.83 -5.71
CA VAL A 301 -0.33 -8.99 -6.46
C VAL A 301 0.41 -10.27 -6.07
N PHE A 302 0.54 -10.53 -4.76
CA PHE A 302 1.21 -11.71 -4.23
C PHE A 302 0.50 -13.01 -4.64
N ARG A 303 -0.83 -13.08 -4.44
CA ARG A 303 -1.62 -14.26 -4.79
C ARG A 303 -1.66 -14.50 -6.30
N LEU A 304 -1.62 -13.44 -7.10
CA LEU A 304 -1.46 -13.54 -8.55
C LEU A 304 -0.10 -14.13 -8.94
N HIS A 305 0.98 -13.66 -8.32
CA HIS A 305 2.32 -14.20 -8.55
C HIS A 305 2.36 -15.71 -8.24
N GLU A 306 1.85 -16.13 -7.09
CA GLU A 306 1.78 -17.55 -6.73
C GLU A 306 0.96 -18.37 -7.74
N ALA A 307 -0.17 -17.84 -8.19
CA ALA A 307 -1.01 -18.50 -9.19
C ALA A 307 -0.29 -18.62 -10.55
N LEU A 308 0.43 -17.58 -10.99
CA LEU A 308 1.22 -17.60 -12.22
C LEU A 308 2.36 -18.63 -12.15
N VAL A 309 3.09 -18.66 -11.04
CA VAL A 309 4.15 -19.66 -10.81
C VAL A 309 3.59 -21.08 -10.80
N LYS A 310 2.45 -21.31 -10.13
CA LYS A 310 1.74 -22.60 -10.11
C LYS A 310 1.20 -23.00 -11.49
N ALA A 311 0.78 -22.03 -12.30
CA ALA A 311 0.40 -22.22 -13.70
C ALA A 311 1.59 -22.49 -14.63
N GLY A 312 2.82 -22.58 -14.11
CA GLY A 312 4.03 -22.90 -14.87
C GLY A 312 4.78 -21.70 -15.43
N ARG A 313 4.35 -20.46 -15.11
CA ARG A 313 5.01 -19.22 -15.55
C ARG A 313 6.25 -18.90 -14.68
N ARG A 314 7.31 -19.70 -14.83
CA ARG A 314 8.53 -19.66 -13.98
C ARG A 314 9.69 -18.82 -14.53
N GLY A 315 9.46 -18.06 -15.61
CA GLY A 315 10.46 -17.11 -16.13
C GLY A 315 10.61 -15.87 -15.24
N PRO A 316 11.54 -14.96 -15.58
CA PRO A 316 11.69 -13.69 -14.87
C PRO A 316 10.39 -12.89 -14.87
N VAL A 317 10.09 -12.26 -13.73
CA VAL A 317 9.08 -11.20 -13.66
C VAL A 317 9.67 -9.94 -14.28
N VAL A 318 8.99 -9.34 -15.24
CA VAL A 318 9.43 -8.07 -15.85
C VAL A 318 8.55 -6.95 -15.34
N ALA A 319 9.11 -5.87 -14.77
CA ALA A 319 8.36 -4.66 -14.42
C ALA A 319 8.75 -3.49 -15.32
N LEU A 320 7.74 -2.73 -15.79
CA LEU A 320 7.92 -1.50 -16.54
C LEU A 320 7.55 -0.26 -15.72
N GLY A 321 8.39 0.77 -15.76
CA GLY A 321 8.14 2.07 -15.18
C GLY A 321 8.31 2.12 -13.66
N ALA A 322 7.93 3.22 -13.03
CA ALA A 322 7.83 3.26 -11.57
C ALA A 322 6.67 2.35 -11.12
N VAL A 323 7.00 1.32 -10.34
CA VAL A 323 6.02 0.49 -9.65
C VAL A 323 6.00 0.82 -8.17
N PHE A 324 4.90 0.53 -7.50
CA PHE A 324 4.74 0.74 -6.07
C PHE A 324 5.86 0.03 -5.32
N HIS A 325 6.45 0.73 -4.34
CA HIS A 325 7.65 0.30 -3.63
C HIS A 325 7.56 -1.13 -3.05
N SER A 326 6.42 -1.50 -2.45
CA SER A 326 6.23 -2.87 -1.95
C SER A 326 6.12 -3.91 -3.06
N THR A 327 5.61 -3.55 -4.25
CA THR A 327 5.57 -4.45 -5.41
C THR A 327 6.96 -4.73 -5.94
N PHE A 328 7.82 -3.71 -5.99
CA PHE A 328 9.22 -3.87 -6.36
C PHE A 328 9.92 -4.85 -5.40
N HIS A 329 9.84 -4.61 -4.09
CA HIS A 329 10.44 -5.48 -3.09
C HIS A 329 9.84 -6.88 -3.06
N LEU A 330 8.54 -7.03 -3.30
CA LEU A 330 7.93 -8.33 -3.41
C LEU A 330 8.57 -9.14 -4.55
N PHE A 331 8.81 -8.55 -5.72
CA PHE A 331 9.43 -9.27 -6.83
C PHE A 331 10.92 -9.53 -6.62
N GLU A 332 11.63 -8.66 -5.91
CA GLU A 332 13.00 -8.94 -5.45
C GLU A 332 13.05 -10.09 -4.42
N GLU A 333 12.13 -10.13 -3.45
CA GLU A 333 12.16 -11.15 -2.39
C GLU A 333 11.68 -12.52 -2.88
N LEU A 334 10.80 -12.54 -3.88
CA LEU A 334 10.30 -13.79 -4.49
C LEU A 334 11.21 -14.32 -5.60
N GLU A 335 12.48 -13.88 -5.66
CA GLU A 335 13.46 -14.47 -6.55
C GLU A 335 13.55 -15.99 -6.29
N GLY A 336 13.18 -16.76 -7.32
CA GLY A 336 13.06 -18.21 -7.23
C GLY A 336 14.38 -18.87 -6.81
N GLY A 337 14.29 -19.79 -5.85
CA GLY A 337 15.43 -20.62 -5.45
C GLY A 337 16.07 -21.30 -6.66
N GLN A 338 17.38 -21.12 -6.81
CA GLN A 338 18.18 -21.75 -7.86
C GLN A 338 18.20 -23.26 -7.67
N ARG A 339 18.03 -24.02 -8.75
CA ARG A 339 18.44 -25.43 -8.75
C ARG A 339 19.94 -25.50 -8.98
N GLU A 340 20.60 -26.33 -8.19
CA GLU A 340 22.04 -26.55 -8.27
C GLU A 340 22.41 -27.03 -9.70
N GLY A 341 23.24 -26.27 -10.41
CA GLY A 341 23.70 -26.59 -11.77
C GLY A 341 23.01 -25.85 -12.94
N GLU A 342 22.00 -24.99 -12.70
CA GLU A 342 21.40 -24.15 -13.74
C GLU A 342 22.17 -22.80 -13.91
N GLU A 343 22.20 -22.24 -15.14
CA GLU A 343 22.77 -20.90 -15.40
C GLU A 343 22.03 -19.87 -14.54
N LYS A 344 22.78 -18.96 -13.87
CA LYS A 344 22.17 -17.91 -13.05
C LYS A 344 21.32 -17.01 -13.93
N VAL A 345 20.03 -16.95 -13.65
CA VAL A 345 19.12 -16.04 -14.32
C VAL A 345 18.50 -15.14 -13.26
N GLU A 346 18.55 -13.84 -13.53
CA GLU A 346 17.76 -12.81 -12.87
C GLU A 346 16.29 -13.25 -12.80
N ALA A 347 15.72 -13.31 -11.60
CA ALA A 347 14.32 -13.69 -11.41
C ALA A 347 13.38 -12.48 -11.48
N PHE A 348 13.91 -11.27 -11.33
CA PHE A 348 13.19 -10.02 -11.51
C PHE A 348 13.97 -9.02 -12.36
N LYS A 349 13.39 -8.59 -13.49
CA LYS A 349 13.95 -7.57 -14.40
C LYS A 349 13.12 -6.29 -14.33
N HIS A 350 13.76 -5.16 -14.05
CA HIS A 350 13.09 -3.86 -14.03
C HIS A 350 13.59 -2.94 -15.15
N PHE A 351 12.65 -2.33 -15.89
CA PHE A 351 12.90 -1.25 -16.84
C PHE A 351 12.26 0.04 -16.32
N GLY A 352 13.00 0.80 -15.52
CA GLY A 352 12.48 1.99 -14.82
C GLY A 352 12.14 3.17 -15.74
N ASN A 353 12.97 3.45 -16.76
CA ASN A 353 12.76 4.58 -17.65
C ASN A 353 11.74 4.26 -18.73
N CYS A 354 10.52 4.74 -18.53
CA CYS A 354 9.39 4.55 -19.43
C CYS A 354 8.87 5.86 -20.03
N GLU A 355 9.49 7.00 -19.73
CA GLU A 355 9.09 8.28 -20.35
C GLU A 355 9.30 8.22 -21.86
N ASP A 356 10.39 7.60 -22.32
CA ASP A 356 10.57 7.18 -23.72
C ASP A 356 10.00 5.77 -23.94
N SER A 357 8.70 5.72 -24.20
CA SER A 357 7.98 4.46 -24.45
C SER A 357 8.53 3.70 -25.67
N ASP A 358 9.02 4.38 -26.71
CA ASP A 358 9.47 3.69 -27.93
C ASP A 358 10.80 2.96 -27.67
N LYS A 359 11.70 3.59 -26.90
CA LYS A 359 12.95 3.01 -26.43
C LYS A 359 12.72 1.80 -25.52
N VAL A 360 11.93 1.95 -24.46
CA VAL A 360 11.74 0.85 -23.49
C VAL A 360 11.05 -0.36 -24.12
N MET A 361 10.13 -0.15 -25.06
CA MET A 361 9.51 -1.27 -25.79
C MET A 361 10.53 -1.99 -26.69
N GLY A 362 11.50 -1.29 -27.26
CA GLY A 362 12.61 -1.91 -27.99
C GLY A 362 13.54 -2.71 -27.08
N GLU A 363 13.86 -2.20 -25.89
CA GLU A 363 14.66 -2.90 -24.88
C GLU A 363 13.95 -4.16 -24.37
N LEU A 364 12.63 -4.08 -24.13
CA LEU A 364 11.80 -5.22 -23.74
C LEU A 364 11.79 -6.32 -24.82
N GLU A 365 11.58 -5.93 -26.08
CA GLU A 365 11.54 -6.84 -27.22
C GLU A 365 12.88 -7.58 -27.40
N GLU A 366 14.00 -6.85 -27.33
CA GLU A 366 15.34 -7.43 -27.39
C GLU A 366 15.62 -8.35 -26.21
N TYR A 367 15.21 -8.00 -24.99
CA TYR A 367 15.33 -8.86 -23.81
C TYR A 367 14.52 -10.15 -23.96
N ALA A 368 13.28 -10.05 -24.42
CA ALA A 368 12.42 -11.22 -24.66
C ALA A 368 13.02 -12.15 -25.73
N LYS A 369 13.59 -11.57 -26.79
CA LYS A 369 14.32 -12.31 -27.83
C LYS A 369 15.53 -13.05 -27.29
N GLN A 370 16.37 -12.39 -26.49
CA GLN A 370 17.55 -13.03 -25.87
C GLN A 370 17.16 -14.20 -24.95
N LEU A 371 16.07 -14.07 -24.18
CA LEU A 371 15.55 -15.19 -23.39
C LEU A 371 15.09 -16.35 -24.29
N LYS A 372 14.36 -16.05 -25.37
CA LYS A 372 13.87 -17.04 -26.32
C LYS A 372 15.00 -17.81 -27.02
N GLU A 373 16.07 -17.12 -27.42
CA GLU A 373 17.28 -17.73 -27.99
C GLU A 373 17.97 -18.69 -27.02
N LYS A 374 17.89 -18.42 -25.71
CA LYS A 374 18.35 -19.32 -24.65
C LYS A 374 17.35 -20.43 -24.28
N GLY A 375 16.25 -20.59 -25.02
CA GLY A 375 15.20 -21.57 -24.74
C GLY A 375 14.35 -21.25 -23.51
N ARG A 376 14.28 -19.97 -23.12
CA ARG A 376 13.58 -19.47 -21.92
C ARG A 376 12.58 -18.40 -22.32
N GLY A 377 11.69 -18.02 -21.41
CA GLY A 377 10.68 -16.99 -21.65
C GLY A 377 10.46 -16.14 -20.42
N ILE A 378 9.82 -14.98 -20.60
CA ILE A 378 9.38 -14.12 -19.50
C ILE A 378 8.27 -14.85 -18.72
N GLY A 379 8.31 -14.80 -17.39
CA GLY A 379 7.27 -15.39 -16.54
C GLY A 379 5.95 -14.68 -16.79
N TYR A 380 5.94 -13.39 -16.48
CA TYR A 380 4.89 -12.43 -16.83
C TYR A 380 5.46 -11.02 -16.75
N LEU A 381 4.75 -10.06 -17.35
CA LEU A 381 5.08 -8.65 -17.26
C LEU A 381 4.08 -7.93 -16.35
N PHE A 382 4.58 -7.03 -15.51
CA PHE A 382 3.81 -6.18 -14.61
C PHE A 382 4.03 -4.71 -14.96
N VAL A 383 2.96 -3.92 -15.05
CA VAL A 383 3.04 -2.48 -15.30
C VAL A 383 1.94 -1.74 -14.55
N GLU A 384 2.28 -0.60 -13.95
CA GLU A 384 1.27 0.35 -13.44
C GLU A 384 0.86 1.31 -14.55
N PHE A 385 -0.46 1.52 -14.70
CA PHE A 385 -0.99 2.38 -15.75
C PHE A 385 -2.03 3.39 -15.21
N PRO A 386 -1.70 4.69 -15.14
CA PRO A 386 -0.35 5.27 -15.24
C PRO A 386 0.49 4.94 -13.99
N SER A 387 1.81 5.05 -14.11
CA SER A 387 2.74 4.75 -13.01
C SER A 387 2.61 5.68 -11.80
N ASN A 388 2.94 5.19 -10.59
CA ASN A 388 3.00 6.00 -9.37
C ASN A 388 4.45 6.17 -8.89
N PRO A 389 4.97 7.40 -8.69
CA PRO A 389 4.30 8.71 -8.74
C PRO A 389 4.50 9.47 -10.06
N LEU A 390 5.15 8.86 -11.06
CA LEU A 390 5.61 9.56 -12.27
C LEU A 390 4.52 9.77 -13.33
N LEU A 391 3.40 9.06 -13.22
CA LEU A 391 2.22 9.19 -14.08
C LEU A 391 2.49 8.93 -15.57
N VAL A 392 3.61 8.28 -15.87
CA VAL A 392 3.97 7.79 -17.20
C VAL A 392 2.99 6.69 -17.62
N SER A 393 2.55 6.77 -18.88
CA SER A 393 1.68 5.80 -19.55
C SER A 393 2.43 5.26 -20.77
N VAL A 394 2.75 3.97 -20.78
CA VAL A 394 3.50 3.31 -21.87
C VAL A 394 2.57 2.81 -23.00
N ASP A 395 3.14 2.50 -24.16
CA ASP A 395 2.42 1.89 -25.28
C ASP A 395 1.99 0.45 -24.97
N LEU A 396 0.82 0.29 -24.33
CA LEU A 396 0.27 -1.03 -24.03
C LEU A 396 -0.09 -1.83 -25.31
N GLY A 397 -0.27 -1.15 -26.46
CA GLY A 397 -0.62 -1.80 -27.73
C GLY A 397 0.60 -2.49 -28.35
N ARG A 398 1.76 -1.82 -28.31
CA ARG A 398 3.05 -2.45 -28.66
C ARG A 398 3.43 -3.53 -27.66
N LEU A 399 3.24 -3.29 -26.36
CA LEU A 399 3.45 -4.29 -25.32
C LEU A 399 2.64 -5.57 -25.59
N ARG A 400 1.35 -5.46 -25.92
CA ARG A 400 0.50 -6.62 -26.26
C ARG A 400 1.09 -7.45 -27.41
N LYS A 401 1.56 -6.80 -28.48
CA LYS A 401 2.18 -7.47 -29.62
C LYS A 401 3.45 -8.23 -29.22
N ILE A 402 4.33 -7.61 -28.44
CA ILE A 402 5.54 -8.26 -27.91
C ILE A 402 5.14 -9.46 -27.04
N ALA A 403 4.17 -9.29 -26.15
CA ALA A 403 3.68 -10.34 -25.26
C ALA A 403 3.10 -11.54 -26.01
N ASP A 404 2.42 -11.31 -27.15
CA ASP A 404 1.90 -12.38 -28.00
C ASP A 404 3.00 -13.10 -28.77
N GLU A 405 4.00 -12.39 -29.27
CA GLU A 405 5.13 -12.96 -30.04
C GLU A 405 6.07 -13.82 -29.17
N TYR A 406 6.31 -13.38 -27.93
CA TYR A 406 7.22 -14.03 -26.98
C TYR A 406 6.50 -14.82 -25.89
N ASP A 407 5.19 -14.98 -26.00
CA ASP A 407 4.32 -15.80 -25.15
C ASP A 407 4.48 -15.49 -23.65
N PHE A 408 4.03 -14.30 -23.21
CA PHE A 408 3.91 -13.99 -21.78
C PHE A 408 2.61 -13.25 -21.38
N PRO A 409 2.09 -13.47 -20.15
CA PRO A 409 0.96 -12.71 -19.63
C PRO A 409 1.33 -11.25 -19.33
N VAL A 410 0.42 -10.33 -19.62
CA VAL A 410 0.49 -8.91 -19.25
C VAL A 410 -0.44 -8.64 -18.07
N VAL A 411 0.16 -8.26 -16.94
CA VAL A 411 -0.53 -7.83 -15.72
C VAL A 411 -0.49 -6.30 -15.65
N ILE A 412 -1.66 -5.67 -15.57
CA ILE A 412 -1.78 -4.21 -15.47
C ILE A 412 -2.39 -3.86 -14.11
N ASP A 413 -1.63 -3.13 -13.29
CA ASP A 413 -2.18 -2.46 -12.12
C ASP A 413 -2.70 -1.08 -12.53
N GLU A 414 -4.03 -0.96 -12.57
CA GLU A 414 -4.72 0.26 -13.00
C GLU A 414 -5.13 1.15 -11.81
N THR A 415 -4.64 0.90 -10.59
CA THR A 415 -5.10 1.56 -9.35
C THR A 415 -5.16 3.09 -9.47
N VAL A 416 -4.18 3.71 -10.14
CA VAL A 416 -4.13 5.17 -10.35
C VAL A 416 -5.11 5.63 -11.42
N GLY A 417 -5.19 4.89 -12.53
CA GLY A 417 -6.06 5.19 -13.64
C GLY A 417 -7.53 5.05 -13.28
N SER A 418 -7.85 4.03 -12.47
CA SER A 418 -9.18 3.66 -11.98
C SER A 418 -10.08 3.12 -13.10
N PHE A 419 -10.71 1.95 -12.92
CA PHE A 419 -11.60 1.36 -13.93
C PHE A 419 -12.79 2.26 -14.31
N CYS A 420 -13.12 3.29 -13.52
CA CYS A 420 -14.11 4.27 -13.96
C CYS A 420 -13.64 5.12 -15.15
N ASN A 421 -12.33 5.36 -15.28
CA ASN A 421 -11.78 6.29 -16.28
C ASN A 421 -11.16 5.56 -17.47
N ILE A 422 -10.49 4.44 -17.22
CA ILE A 422 -9.78 3.69 -18.24
C ILE A 422 -10.32 2.27 -18.41
N ASP A 423 -10.08 1.71 -19.58
CA ASP A 423 -10.36 0.33 -19.95
C ASP A 423 -9.11 -0.30 -20.58
N VAL A 424 -8.42 -1.11 -19.79
CA VAL A 424 -7.21 -1.82 -20.21
C VAL A 424 -7.47 -3.30 -20.55
N LEU A 425 -8.71 -3.76 -20.45
CA LEU A 425 -9.09 -5.15 -20.77
C LEU A 425 -8.75 -5.60 -22.20
N PRO A 426 -8.76 -4.74 -23.23
CA PRO A 426 -8.36 -5.15 -24.57
C PRO A 426 -6.91 -5.61 -24.69
N VAL A 427 -6.03 -5.22 -23.76
CA VAL A 427 -4.58 -5.52 -23.80
C VAL A 427 -4.09 -6.31 -22.59
N ALA A 428 -4.75 -6.21 -21.45
CA ALA A 428 -4.40 -6.93 -20.24
C ALA A 428 -4.82 -8.41 -20.33
N ASP A 429 -3.98 -9.31 -19.82
CA ASP A 429 -4.41 -10.66 -19.45
C ASP A 429 -5.04 -10.67 -18.06
N VAL A 430 -4.48 -9.86 -17.17
CA VAL A 430 -4.93 -9.70 -15.78
C VAL A 430 -4.89 -8.23 -15.40
N VAL A 431 -5.96 -7.75 -14.77
CA VAL A 431 -6.04 -6.42 -14.19
C VAL A 431 -6.00 -6.55 -12.67
N VAL A 432 -5.12 -5.79 -12.03
CA VAL A 432 -5.04 -5.69 -10.56
C VAL A 432 -5.50 -4.31 -10.14
N THR A 433 -6.28 -4.25 -9.06
CA THR A 433 -6.76 -2.98 -8.52
C THR A 433 -6.66 -2.97 -7.00
N SER A 434 -6.04 -1.93 -6.43
CA SER A 434 -6.13 -1.66 -5.00
C SER A 434 -7.45 -0.94 -4.67
N LEU A 435 -8.50 -1.72 -4.37
CA LEU A 435 -9.82 -1.22 -3.94
C LEU A 435 -9.80 -0.34 -2.67
N THR A 436 -8.70 -0.36 -1.94
CA THR A 436 -8.41 0.52 -0.78
C THR A 436 -8.41 2.02 -1.14
N LYS A 437 -8.16 2.39 -2.41
CA LYS A 437 -7.94 3.79 -2.84
C LYS A 437 -9.25 4.48 -3.22
N THR A 438 -9.39 4.94 -4.46
CA THR A 438 -10.57 5.66 -4.98
C THR A 438 -11.87 4.87 -4.84
N PHE A 439 -11.83 3.54 -5.01
CA PHE A 439 -13.01 2.68 -4.87
C PHE A 439 -13.65 2.79 -3.48
N SER A 440 -12.85 2.59 -2.43
CA SER A 440 -13.28 2.84 -1.04
C SER A 440 -13.51 4.32 -0.77
N GLY A 441 -12.60 5.22 -1.15
CA GLY A 441 -12.80 6.68 -1.09
C GLY A 441 -12.69 7.36 0.27
N PHE A 442 -12.74 6.60 1.37
CA PHE A 442 -12.87 7.16 2.71
C PHE A 442 -11.63 6.93 3.58
N ALA A 443 -11.30 7.95 4.37
CA ALA A 443 -10.16 8.00 5.27
C ALA A 443 -10.54 8.47 6.71
N ASP A 444 -11.69 8.02 7.25
CA ASP A 444 -12.38 8.57 8.44
C ASP A 444 -12.65 7.58 9.65
N VAL A 445 -12.70 8.00 10.94
CA VAL A 445 -13.87 8.16 11.94
C VAL A 445 -13.59 8.02 13.49
N SER A 446 -13.78 9.08 14.32
CA SER A 446 -13.93 9.29 15.82
C SER A 446 -13.27 8.45 16.99
N HIS A 447 -12.51 9.17 17.84
CA HIS A 447 -12.12 9.09 19.30
C HIS A 447 -11.84 7.76 20.05
N LEU A 448 -10.63 7.64 20.63
CA LEU A 448 -10.26 6.84 21.83
C LEU A 448 -9.09 7.51 22.60
N PRO A 449 -8.90 7.25 23.91
CA PRO A 449 -8.01 8.01 24.80
C PRO A 449 -6.53 7.62 24.64
N PRO A 450 -5.59 8.45 25.13
CA PRO A 450 -4.15 8.22 24.97
C PRO A 450 -3.69 7.02 25.82
N PHE A 451 -3.01 6.06 25.19
CA PHE A 451 -2.27 5.00 25.90
C PHE A 451 -0.76 5.18 25.70
N PRO A 452 0.05 5.02 26.76
CA PRO A 452 1.51 5.03 26.68
C PRO A 452 2.02 3.66 26.22
N PHE A 453 3.29 3.62 25.79
CA PHE A 453 4.06 2.46 25.28
C PHE A 453 4.13 2.32 23.74
N PHE A 454 5.00 3.16 23.15
CA PHE A 454 5.57 3.00 21.82
C PHE A 454 7.09 2.94 21.93
N PHE A 455 7.70 1.84 21.47
CA PHE A 455 9.14 1.72 21.30
C PHE A 455 9.45 0.94 20.01
N PHE A 456 10.47 1.44 19.29
CA PHE A 456 11.25 0.84 18.20
C PHE A 456 10.55 0.54 16.86
N PHE A 457 10.47 1.51 15.93
CA PHE A 457 10.05 1.15 14.56
C PHE A 457 10.74 1.80 13.37
N PHE A 458 11.71 2.68 13.55
CA PHE A 458 12.25 3.37 12.38
C PHE A 458 13.77 3.63 12.53
N SER A 459 14.54 3.39 11.44
CA SER A 459 15.80 4.06 11.03
C SER A 459 16.20 3.55 9.63
N PRO A 460 16.99 4.28 8.80
CA PRO A 460 17.02 4.09 7.34
C PRO A 460 17.92 2.92 6.90
N PHE A 461 17.59 2.38 5.73
CA PHE A 461 18.27 1.27 5.06
C PHE A 461 19.48 1.76 4.25
N PRO A 462 20.66 1.13 4.40
CA PRO A 462 21.68 1.15 3.35
C PRO A 462 22.06 -0.25 2.85
N PHE A 463 22.32 -0.36 1.55
CA PHE A 463 22.97 -1.48 0.92
C PHE A 463 24.50 -1.28 0.98
N SER A 464 25.22 -2.39 1.20
CA SER A 464 26.62 -2.67 0.76
C SER A 464 27.75 -2.81 1.81
N ARG A 465 28.31 -4.03 1.73
CA ARG A 465 29.54 -4.72 2.19
C ARG A 465 30.80 -3.93 2.64
N LEU A 466 31.33 -4.39 3.79
CA LEU A 466 32.71 -4.70 4.23
C LEU A 466 33.85 -3.65 4.12
N HIS A 467 34.34 -3.17 5.27
CA HIS A 467 35.62 -3.60 5.88
C HIS A 467 35.75 -3.12 7.35
N THR A 468 36.32 -3.99 8.17
CA THR A 468 36.51 -3.95 9.64
C THR A 468 37.33 -2.78 10.18
N PHE A 469 36.94 -2.19 11.33
CA PHE A 469 37.87 -1.75 12.39
C PHE A 469 37.15 -1.68 13.75
N SER A 470 37.79 -2.26 14.77
CA SER A 470 37.33 -2.42 16.15
C SER A 470 37.61 -1.22 17.04
N GLY A 471 36.68 -0.86 17.93
CA GLY A 471 36.92 0.10 19.01
C GLY A 471 35.85 0.04 20.09
N THR A 472 36.18 -0.59 21.21
CA THR A 472 35.37 -0.72 22.43
C THR A 472 35.35 0.58 23.23
N ALA A 473 34.17 1.02 23.70
CA ALA A 473 34.06 1.98 24.80
C ALA A 473 32.86 1.60 25.71
N VAL A 474 33.17 1.43 27.00
CA VAL A 474 32.29 1.04 28.11
C VAL A 474 31.87 2.29 28.87
N TRP A 475 30.57 2.50 29.14
CA TRP A 475 30.08 3.42 30.19
C TRP A 475 28.73 2.91 30.81
N PRO A 476 28.38 3.36 32.04
CA PRO A 476 27.80 2.51 33.10
C PRO A 476 26.27 2.59 33.29
N SER A 477 25.78 1.68 34.13
CA SER A 477 24.41 1.36 34.55
C SER A 477 23.50 2.54 34.93
N PRO A 478 22.17 2.45 34.67
CA PRO A 478 21.19 3.39 35.21
C PRO A 478 20.53 2.89 36.51
N CYS A 479 20.31 3.83 37.41
CA CYS A 479 19.64 3.68 38.70
C CYS A 479 18.12 3.46 38.56
N ILE A 480 17.60 2.74 39.56
CA ILE A 480 16.24 2.24 39.76
C ILE A 480 15.25 3.38 40.07
N PHE A 481 14.10 3.41 39.39
CA PHE A 481 12.89 4.08 39.89
C PHE A 481 11.64 3.22 39.59
N SER A 482 10.91 2.88 40.66
CA SER A 482 9.66 2.10 40.68
C SER A 482 8.44 3.01 40.42
N PRO A 483 7.42 2.59 39.64
CA PRO A 483 6.16 3.31 39.56
C PRO A 483 5.06 2.66 40.42
N PHE A 484 4.40 3.49 41.22
CA PHE A 484 3.15 3.22 41.93
C PHE A 484 1.97 3.20 40.95
N PHE A 485 1.12 2.17 41.01
CA PHE A 485 -0.19 2.10 40.33
C PHE A 485 -1.31 2.53 41.29
N PRO A 486 -2.37 3.20 40.79
CA PRO A 486 -3.69 3.10 41.39
C PRO A 486 -4.69 2.43 40.43
N SER A 487 -5.29 1.39 40.99
CA SER A 487 -6.45 0.61 40.55
C SER A 487 -7.75 1.44 40.47
N LYS A 488 -8.52 1.29 39.39
CA LYS A 488 -10.00 1.18 39.41
C LYS A 488 -10.55 0.84 38.03
N VAL A 489 -11.13 -0.35 37.93
CA VAL A 489 -11.84 -0.90 36.76
C VAL A 489 -13.29 -0.40 36.81
N GLY A 490 -13.77 0.20 35.72
CA GLY A 490 -15.16 0.60 35.54
C GLY A 490 -15.78 -0.14 34.35
N THR A 491 -16.76 -0.98 34.63
CA THR A 491 -17.60 -1.73 33.68
C THR A 491 -18.48 -0.81 32.85
N TYR A 492 -18.50 -0.96 31.51
CA TYR A 492 -19.50 -0.35 30.64
C TYR A 492 -20.31 -1.43 29.92
N ALA A 493 -21.62 -1.43 30.20
CA ALA A 493 -22.64 -2.26 29.58
C ALA A 493 -23.33 -1.51 28.42
N ASN A 494 -23.63 -2.29 27.37
CA ASN A 494 -24.61 -2.08 26.29
C ASN A 494 -25.31 -0.72 26.15
N THR A 495 -25.00 -0.01 25.06
CA THR A 495 -25.99 0.77 24.29
C THR A 495 -25.78 0.58 22.80
N THR A 496 -26.92 0.48 22.12
CA THR A 496 -27.19 0.17 20.72
C THR A 496 -26.55 1.09 19.68
N SER A 497 -26.02 0.48 18.62
CA SER A 497 -25.98 0.93 17.21
C SER A 497 -25.82 2.44 16.95
N THR A 498 -24.58 2.88 16.69
CA THR A 498 -24.28 3.91 15.66
C THR A 498 -22.76 4.06 15.49
N ARG A 499 -22.30 4.04 14.22
CA ARG A 499 -20.98 4.51 13.71
C ARG A 499 -19.73 3.63 13.91
N TYR A 500 -19.71 2.47 13.26
CA TYR A 500 -18.45 1.76 12.94
C TYR A 500 -17.72 2.45 11.76
N GLY A 501 -16.39 2.61 11.86
CA GLY A 501 -15.57 3.45 10.99
C GLY A 501 -15.60 3.11 9.50
N LYS A 502 -15.36 4.10 8.64
CA LYS A 502 -15.55 3.99 7.18
C LYS A 502 -14.40 3.29 6.42
N LYS A 503 -13.20 3.17 6.99
CA LYS A 503 -11.99 2.73 6.24
C LYS A 503 -11.89 1.23 6.01
N VAL A 504 -11.57 0.77 4.81
CA VAL A 504 -11.36 -0.65 4.52
C VAL A 504 -10.19 -0.82 3.55
N MET A 505 -9.39 -1.85 3.77
CA MET A 505 -8.40 -2.30 2.79
C MET A 505 -8.97 -3.47 2.01
N ALA A 506 -8.71 -3.45 0.70
CA ALA A 506 -9.02 -4.54 -0.20
C ALA A 506 -8.21 -4.39 -1.49
N GLY A 507 -8.12 -5.49 -2.23
CA GLY A 507 -7.61 -5.55 -3.60
C GLY A 507 -8.41 -6.56 -4.42
N SER A 508 -8.31 -6.45 -5.74
CA SER A 508 -8.93 -7.39 -6.67
C SER A 508 -7.96 -7.84 -7.76
N ILE A 509 -8.17 -9.07 -8.22
CA ILE A 509 -7.69 -9.57 -9.51
C ILE A 509 -8.93 -9.70 -10.40
N LEU A 510 -8.85 -9.16 -11.61
CA LEU A 510 -9.82 -9.34 -12.68
C LEU A 510 -9.14 -10.03 -13.86
N LEU A 511 -9.65 -11.18 -14.28
CA LEU A 511 -9.16 -11.89 -15.46
C LEU A 511 -9.84 -11.39 -16.72
N SER A 512 -9.05 -11.04 -17.73
CA SER A 512 -9.63 -10.65 -19.01
C SER A 512 -10.16 -11.87 -19.77
N PRO A 513 -11.42 -11.88 -20.21
CA PRO A 513 -11.99 -13.02 -20.94
C PRO A 513 -11.43 -13.14 -22.35
N SER A 514 -10.74 -12.12 -22.87
CA SER A 514 -9.98 -12.19 -24.12
C SER A 514 -8.59 -12.80 -23.96
N SER A 515 -8.10 -12.95 -22.72
CA SER A 515 -6.79 -13.54 -22.48
C SER A 515 -6.72 -14.97 -23.00
N ARG A 516 -5.68 -15.28 -23.78
CA ARG A 516 -5.37 -16.67 -24.15
C ARG A 516 -4.98 -17.53 -22.95
N TYR A 517 -4.60 -16.91 -21.83
CA TYR A 517 -4.32 -17.58 -20.57
C TYR A 517 -5.55 -17.69 -19.66
N HIS A 518 -6.71 -17.15 -20.06
CA HIS A 518 -7.90 -17.05 -19.21
C HIS A 518 -8.28 -18.38 -18.56
N SER A 519 -8.45 -19.45 -19.33
CA SER A 519 -8.85 -20.76 -18.77
C SER A 519 -7.82 -21.33 -17.80
N LEU A 520 -6.52 -21.20 -18.11
CA LEU A 520 -5.43 -21.66 -17.25
C LEU A 520 -5.37 -20.85 -15.93
N LEU A 521 -5.47 -19.52 -16.02
CA LEU A 521 -5.42 -18.65 -14.86
C LEU A 521 -6.69 -18.76 -14.03
N LEU A 522 -7.86 -18.84 -14.65
CA LEU A 522 -9.13 -19.03 -13.96
C LEU A 522 -9.15 -20.34 -13.18
N SER A 523 -8.73 -21.45 -13.80
CA SER A 523 -8.66 -22.75 -13.11
C SER A 523 -7.63 -22.73 -11.97
N THR A 524 -6.44 -22.19 -12.21
CA THR A 524 -5.39 -22.09 -11.19
C THR A 524 -5.82 -21.20 -10.02
N LEU A 525 -6.31 -19.99 -10.31
CA LEU A 525 -6.79 -19.07 -9.29
C LEU A 525 -7.98 -19.65 -8.54
N THR A 526 -8.94 -20.32 -9.19
CA THR A 526 -10.05 -20.99 -8.49
C THR A 526 -9.55 -22.04 -7.49
N ILE A 527 -8.49 -22.78 -7.83
CA ILE A 527 -7.89 -23.80 -6.95
C ILE A 527 -7.09 -23.17 -5.81
N THR A 528 -6.36 -22.08 -6.08
CA THR A 528 -5.45 -21.45 -5.11
C THR A 528 -6.10 -20.34 -4.29
N HIS A 529 -7.25 -19.83 -4.73
CA HIS A 529 -7.93 -18.72 -4.11
C HIS A 529 -8.53 -19.16 -2.79
N ASN A 530 -8.18 -18.40 -1.75
CA ASN A 530 -8.72 -18.53 -0.43
C ASN A 530 -9.25 -17.17 -0.04
N ASN A 531 -10.50 -17.10 0.43
CA ASN A 531 -11.04 -15.82 0.84
C ASN A 531 -10.26 -15.31 2.08
N THR A 532 -9.60 -14.16 1.89
CA THR A 532 -8.90 -13.44 2.95
C THR A 532 -9.52 -12.08 3.23
N LEU A 533 -10.57 -11.69 2.50
CA LEU A 533 -11.36 -10.48 2.78
C LEU A 533 -12.44 -10.84 3.80
N SER A 534 -12.46 -10.17 4.95
CA SER A 534 -13.45 -10.50 5.98
C SER A 534 -14.85 -9.99 5.58
N PRO A 535 -15.95 -10.68 5.95
CA PRO A 535 -17.31 -10.17 5.72
C PRO A 535 -17.58 -8.74 6.23
N PRO A 536 -17.05 -8.30 7.40
CA PRO A 536 -17.16 -6.90 7.81
C PRO A 536 -16.44 -5.92 6.87
N ASP A 537 -15.29 -6.31 6.32
CA ASP A 537 -14.57 -5.50 5.35
C ASP A 537 -15.30 -5.45 4.01
N ALA A 538 -15.74 -6.60 3.47
CA ALA A 538 -16.53 -6.66 2.25
C ALA A 538 -17.80 -5.79 2.35
N SER A 539 -18.53 -5.90 3.46
CA SER A 539 -19.74 -5.11 3.71
C SER A 539 -19.44 -3.61 3.74
N ARG A 540 -18.35 -3.21 4.40
CA ARG A 540 -17.93 -1.81 4.43
C ARG A 540 -17.49 -1.31 3.06
N LEU A 541 -16.72 -2.11 2.33
CA LEU A 541 -16.24 -1.76 0.99
C LEU A 541 -17.41 -1.58 0.02
N LEU A 542 -18.40 -2.48 0.09
CA LEU A 542 -19.61 -2.37 -0.71
C LEU A 542 -20.37 -1.08 -0.40
N SER A 543 -20.57 -0.74 0.88
CA SER A 543 -21.21 0.52 1.29
C SER A 543 -20.44 1.74 0.78
N ASN A 544 -19.11 1.75 0.96
CA ASN A 544 -18.25 2.83 0.50
C ASN A 544 -18.28 3.02 -1.03
N SER A 545 -18.39 1.92 -1.77
CA SER A 545 -18.41 1.93 -3.24
C SER A 545 -19.66 2.59 -3.83
N GLN A 546 -20.73 2.81 -3.05
CA GLN A 546 -21.97 3.42 -3.53
C GLN A 546 -21.75 4.83 -4.11
N SER A 547 -20.85 5.61 -3.50
CA SER A 547 -20.49 6.96 -3.96
C SER A 547 -19.27 7.00 -4.88
N TYR A 548 -18.79 5.85 -5.35
CA TYR A 548 -17.53 5.77 -6.10
C TYR A 548 -17.51 6.64 -7.35
N LEU A 549 -18.57 6.62 -8.16
CA LEU A 549 -18.62 7.36 -9.42
C LEU A 549 -18.72 8.87 -9.23
N SER A 550 -19.60 9.32 -8.34
CA SER A 550 -19.74 10.75 -8.03
C SER A 550 -18.46 11.33 -7.44
N ARG A 551 -17.83 10.63 -6.49
CA ARG A 551 -16.51 11.03 -5.96
C ARG A 551 -15.43 11.05 -7.04
N SER A 552 -15.40 10.03 -7.90
CA SER A 552 -14.41 9.97 -8.99
C SER A 552 -14.58 11.11 -9.99
N ALA A 553 -15.81 11.54 -10.28
CA ALA A 553 -16.08 12.69 -11.13
C ALA A 553 -15.51 13.99 -10.53
N THR A 554 -15.75 14.23 -9.24
CA THR A 554 -15.16 15.38 -8.53
C THR A 554 -13.64 15.31 -8.47
N HIS A 555 -13.07 14.14 -8.18
CA HIS A 555 -11.61 13.92 -8.21
C HIS A 555 -11.01 14.28 -9.57
N ASN A 556 -11.60 13.76 -10.66
CA ASN A 556 -11.17 14.02 -12.02
C ASN A 556 -11.18 15.52 -12.33
N LEU A 557 -12.29 16.19 -12.00
CA LEU A 557 -12.49 17.62 -12.24
C LEU A 557 -11.47 18.46 -11.46
N ASN A 558 -11.39 18.28 -10.14
CA ASN A 558 -10.50 19.03 -9.29
C ASN A 558 -9.02 18.80 -9.68
N ALA A 559 -8.63 17.55 -9.95
CA ALA A 559 -7.25 17.23 -10.34
C ALA A 559 -6.89 17.83 -11.70
N GLN A 560 -7.79 17.79 -12.67
CA GLN A 560 -7.56 18.41 -13.97
C GLN A 560 -7.45 19.92 -13.87
N MET A 561 -8.37 20.59 -13.16
CA MET A 561 -8.33 22.03 -12.96
C MET A 561 -7.05 22.47 -12.23
N LEU A 562 -6.64 21.71 -11.21
CA LEU A 562 -5.41 21.97 -10.46
C LEU A 562 -4.16 21.74 -11.32
N ALA A 563 -4.11 20.65 -12.10
CA ALA A 563 -3.01 20.39 -13.02
C ALA A 563 -2.88 21.49 -14.07
N SER A 564 -4.00 21.97 -14.63
CA SER A 564 -4.01 23.11 -15.55
C SER A 564 -3.49 24.38 -14.88
N LEU A 565 -3.96 24.72 -13.68
CA LEU A 565 -3.47 25.86 -12.90
C LEU A 565 -1.94 25.77 -12.70
N LEU A 566 -1.46 24.67 -12.14
CA LEU A 566 -0.03 24.45 -11.88
C LEU A 566 0.80 24.47 -13.17
N HIS A 567 0.26 23.95 -14.27
CA HIS A 567 0.96 23.96 -15.55
C HIS A 567 1.19 25.39 -16.05
N THR A 568 0.24 26.31 -15.85
CA THR A 568 0.47 27.73 -16.19
C THR A 568 1.64 28.33 -15.42
N TYR A 569 1.85 27.96 -14.16
CA TYR A 569 3.03 28.38 -13.38
C TYR A 569 4.34 27.74 -13.87
N SER A 570 4.26 26.59 -14.56
CA SER A 570 5.43 25.90 -15.13
C SER A 570 5.86 26.46 -16.49
N THR A 571 4.93 27.05 -17.25
CA THR A 571 5.15 27.55 -18.62
C THR A 571 5.17 29.06 -18.72
N THR A 572 4.51 29.78 -17.81
CA THR A 572 4.51 31.25 -17.81
C THR A 572 5.85 31.74 -17.25
N THR A 573 6.84 31.89 -18.14
CA THR A 573 7.89 32.87 -17.94
C THR A 573 7.21 34.22 -17.80
N HIS A 574 7.11 34.78 -16.59
CA HIS A 574 7.02 36.23 -16.50
C HIS A 574 8.26 36.75 -17.21
N GLN A 575 8.08 37.34 -18.39
CA GLN A 575 9.11 37.89 -19.27
C GLN A 575 9.79 39.14 -18.68
N SER A 576 9.91 39.22 -17.35
CA SER A 576 10.84 40.13 -16.69
C SER A 576 11.98 39.30 -16.13
N GLU A 577 13.20 39.79 -16.26
CA GLU A 577 14.43 39.22 -15.68
C GLU A 577 14.37 39.08 -14.13
N GLN A 578 13.22 39.34 -13.49
CA GLN A 578 13.04 39.49 -12.05
C GLN A 578 12.17 38.41 -11.38
N SER A 579 11.63 37.43 -12.11
CA SER A 579 10.79 36.37 -11.53
C SER A 579 11.32 34.97 -11.83
N PRO A 580 12.01 34.32 -10.86
CA PRO A 580 12.56 32.99 -11.04
C PRO A 580 11.46 31.93 -11.19
N ARG A 581 11.80 30.84 -11.89
CA ARG A 581 10.90 29.71 -12.13
C ARG A 581 10.56 29.01 -10.82
N VAL A 582 9.27 28.73 -10.58
CA VAL A 582 8.81 28.05 -9.36
C VAL A 582 8.54 26.57 -9.59
N ILE A 583 7.94 26.19 -10.72
CA ILE A 583 7.63 24.79 -11.06
C ILE A 583 8.45 24.36 -12.27
N SER A 584 9.16 23.25 -12.13
CA SER A 584 9.92 22.61 -13.22
C SER A 584 9.03 21.78 -14.13
N ARG A 585 8.14 20.96 -13.56
CA ARG A 585 7.23 20.10 -14.33
C ARG A 585 5.99 19.76 -13.52
N VAL A 586 4.86 19.63 -14.20
CA VAL A 586 3.63 19.05 -13.65
C VAL A 586 3.41 17.72 -14.34
N LEU A 587 3.46 16.63 -13.58
CA LEU A 587 3.18 15.29 -14.06
C LEU A 587 1.71 15.00 -13.81
N TYR A 588 0.96 14.98 -14.90
CA TYR A 588 -0.45 14.61 -14.96
C TYR A 588 -0.75 14.29 -16.44
N PRO A 589 -1.65 13.35 -16.76
CA PRO A 589 -1.83 12.94 -18.16
C PRO A 589 -2.09 14.11 -19.13
N THR A 590 -2.85 15.14 -18.74
CA THR A 590 -3.14 16.27 -19.65
C THR A 590 -1.97 17.24 -19.84
N THR A 591 -0.95 17.21 -18.98
CA THR A 591 0.21 18.12 -19.05
C THR A 591 1.46 17.45 -19.60
N MET A 592 1.55 16.12 -19.48
CA MET A 592 2.71 15.35 -19.94
C MET A 592 2.81 15.29 -21.47
N SER A 593 1.69 15.36 -22.20
CA SER A 593 1.67 15.41 -23.68
C SER A 593 2.25 16.70 -24.27
N SER A 594 2.40 17.76 -23.45
CA SER A 594 2.74 19.12 -23.90
C SER A 594 4.17 19.54 -23.55
N SER A 595 4.97 18.66 -22.92
CA SER A 595 6.33 19.00 -22.48
C SER A 595 7.32 18.94 -23.65
N PRO A 596 8.19 19.95 -23.85
CA PRO A 596 9.26 19.89 -24.86
C PRO A 596 10.23 18.76 -24.52
N GLY A 597 10.20 17.66 -25.30
CA GLY A 597 10.95 16.44 -25.02
C GLY A 597 10.16 15.33 -24.30
N GLY A 598 8.90 15.56 -23.95
CA GLY A 598 8.02 14.57 -23.31
C GLY A 598 7.65 13.45 -24.29
N GLY A 599 7.86 12.20 -23.89
CA GLY A 599 7.43 11.05 -24.68
C GLY A 599 5.92 11.02 -24.92
N LYS A 600 5.50 10.20 -25.88
CA LYS A 600 4.07 10.02 -26.23
C LYS A 600 3.29 9.58 -24.98
N ASN A 601 2.23 10.31 -24.66
CA ASN A 601 1.29 9.90 -23.60
C ASN A 601 0.21 8.98 -24.18
N TYR A 602 0.21 7.72 -23.73
CA TYR A 602 -0.73 6.69 -24.18
C TYR A 602 -2.02 6.59 -23.34
N TYR A 603 -2.18 7.39 -22.28
CA TYR A 603 -3.37 7.34 -21.40
C TYR A 603 -4.68 7.45 -22.19
N LEU A 604 -4.74 8.39 -23.13
CA LEU A 604 -5.96 8.68 -23.91
C LEU A 604 -6.43 7.51 -24.77
N HIS A 605 -5.53 6.60 -25.18
CA HIS A 605 -5.91 5.43 -25.97
C HIS A 605 -6.76 4.43 -25.17
N TYR A 606 -6.64 4.47 -23.84
CA TYR A 606 -7.32 3.56 -22.93
C TYR A 606 -8.42 4.25 -22.13
N MET A 607 -8.71 5.52 -22.40
CA MET A 607 -9.78 6.25 -21.74
C MET A 607 -11.13 5.73 -22.21
N ARG A 608 -12.05 5.46 -21.28
CA ARG A 608 -13.42 5.04 -21.60
C ARG A 608 -14.13 6.11 -22.41
N SER A 609 -15.05 5.69 -23.28
CA SER A 609 -15.83 6.65 -24.07
C SER A 609 -16.83 7.39 -23.17
N PRO A 610 -17.09 8.69 -23.39
CA PRO A 610 -18.23 9.33 -22.77
C PRO A 610 -19.53 8.70 -23.31
N PRO A 611 -20.63 8.69 -22.53
CA PRO A 611 -21.90 8.17 -22.99
C PRO A 611 -22.37 8.93 -24.26
N PRO A 612 -23.02 8.25 -25.23
CA PRO A 612 -23.45 8.87 -26.47
C PRO A 612 -24.34 10.09 -26.22
N SER A 613 -24.12 11.15 -27.01
CA SER A 613 -24.63 12.53 -26.88
C SER A 613 -26.16 12.72 -27.06
N GLY A 614 -26.97 11.72 -26.71
CA GLY A 614 -28.43 11.77 -26.66
C GLY A 614 -29.00 12.09 -25.27
N SER A 615 -28.20 12.07 -24.21
CA SER A 615 -28.60 12.56 -22.88
C SER A 615 -28.32 14.06 -22.81
N THR A 616 -29.36 14.89 -22.72
CA THR A 616 -29.24 16.33 -22.46
C THR A 616 -28.28 16.58 -21.28
N PRO A 617 -27.26 17.44 -21.41
CA PRO A 617 -26.47 17.85 -20.26
C PRO A 617 -27.40 18.54 -19.26
N PRO A 618 -27.28 18.27 -17.94
CA PRO A 618 -28.07 19.00 -16.96
C PRO A 618 -27.73 20.48 -17.07
N SER A 619 -28.71 21.30 -17.44
CA SER A 619 -28.56 22.74 -17.68
C SER A 619 -28.46 23.56 -16.39
N SER A 620 -27.92 22.98 -15.32
CA SER A 620 -27.75 23.63 -14.03
C SER A 620 -26.50 23.10 -13.36
N SER A 621 -25.59 23.99 -12.98
CA SER A 621 -24.59 23.70 -11.95
C SER A 621 -25.29 23.00 -10.79
N PRO A 622 -24.86 21.79 -10.38
CA PRO A 622 -25.52 21.09 -9.29
C PRO A 622 -25.40 21.95 -8.02
N SER A 623 -26.53 22.37 -7.49
CA SER A 623 -26.61 22.98 -6.17
C SER A 623 -26.20 21.93 -5.14
N LEU A 624 -25.18 22.24 -4.33
CA LEU A 624 -24.59 21.42 -3.26
C LEU A 624 -25.54 21.05 -2.09
N ALA A 625 -26.86 21.25 -2.25
CA ALA A 625 -27.85 21.06 -1.20
C ALA A 625 -28.75 19.82 -1.37
N THR A 626 -28.59 19.01 -2.42
CA THR A 626 -29.37 17.78 -2.57
C THR A 626 -28.86 16.71 -1.58
N PRO A 627 -29.72 16.10 -0.75
CA PRO A 627 -29.31 15.03 0.15
C PRO A 627 -28.64 13.89 -0.62
N LEU A 628 -27.45 13.48 -0.18
CA LEU A 628 -26.63 12.36 -0.69
C LEU A 628 -27.34 10.98 -0.71
N ALA A 629 -28.61 10.91 -0.32
CA ALA A 629 -29.37 9.68 -0.12
C ALA A 629 -30.25 9.27 -1.33
N GLU A 630 -30.36 10.09 -2.37
CA GLU A 630 -31.23 9.83 -3.54
C GLU A 630 -30.47 9.83 -4.88
N LEU A 631 -29.19 9.44 -4.89
CA LEU A 631 -28.48 9.16 -6.14
C LEU A 631 -28.66 7.68 -6.48
N ASP A 632 -29.59 7.46 -7.39
CA ASP A 632 -30.07 6.16 -7.83
C ASP A 632 -28.98 5.35 -8.54
N LEU A 633 -28.93 4.06 -8.24
CA LEU A 633 -27.91 3.09 -8.67
C LEU A 633 -28.16 2.55 -10.09
N ASP A 634 -29.20 3.06 -10.75
CA ASP A 634 -29.69 2.58 -12.04
C ASP A 634 -29.22 3.51 -13.18
N GLY A 635 -27.91 3.52 -13.47
CA GLY A 635 -27.37 3.78 -14.80
C GLY A 635 -27.74 5.09 -15.55
N ASN A 636 -28.29 6.12 -14.89
CA ASN A 636 -28.91 7.26 -15.59
C ASN A 636 -28.30 8.64 -15.31
N GLU A 637 -27.09 8.73 -14.76
CA GLU A 637 -26.29 9.97 -14.80
C GLU A 637 -25.04 9.79 -15.66
N SER A 638 -24.80 10.77 -16.54
CA SER A 638 -23.64 10.81 -17.44
C SER A 638 -22.35 11.01 -16.64
N PHE A 639 -21.69 9.91 -16.28
CA PHE A 639 -20.32 9.97 -15.79
C PHE A 639 -19.39 10.27 -16.96
N THR A 640 -18.58 11.32 -16.86
CA THR A 640 -17.52 11.61 -17.83
C THR A 640 -16.19 11.06 -17.31
N PRO A 641 -15.55 10.12 -18.03
CA PRO A 641 -14.20 9.67 -17.73
C PRO A 641 -13.23 10.85 -17.62
N GLY A 642 -12.24 10.73 -16.73
CA GLY A 642 -11.19 11.73 -16.53
C GLY A 642 -9.82 11.08 -16.33
N PHE A 643 -8.92 11.76 -15.63
CA PHE A 643 -7.50 11.36 -15.54
C PHE A 643 -7.08 10.91 -14.13
N GLY A 644 -8.04 10.63 -13.26
CA GLY A 644 -7.81 10.21 -11.88
C GLY A 644 -7.57 11.40 -10.93
N CYS A 645 -7.12 11.10 -9.72
CA CYS A 645 -6.97 12.07 -8.64
C CYS A 645 -5.50 12.45 -8.32
N LEU A 646 -4.52 11.84 -8.99
CA LEU A 646 -3.12 11.91 -8.61
C LEU A 646 -2.35 12.79 -9.59
N LEU A 647 -1.57 13.74 -9.07
CA LEU A 647 -0.60 14.52 -9.83
C LEU A 647 0.72 14.64 -9.05
N SER A 648 1.81 14.94 -9.74
CA SER A 648 3.10 15.24 -9.12
C SER A 648 3.67 16.56 -9.64
N ILE A 649 4.40 17.26 -8.79
CA ILE A 649 4.98 18.58 -9.08
C ILE A 649 6.48 18.49 -8.82
N ASP A 650 7.28 18.68 -9.86
CA ASP A 650 8.74 18.79 -9.75
C ASP A 650 9.11 20.26 -9.58
N PHE A 651 9.96 20.56 -8.60
CA PHE A 651 10.49 21.90 -8.33
C PHE A 651 11.96 22.03 -8.76
N PRO A 652 12.48 23.24 -8.98
CA PRO A 652 13.89 23.44 -9.37
C PRO A 652 14.89 23.08 -8.29
N SER A 653 14.51 23.28 -7.01
CA SER A 653 15.39 23.04 -5.86
C SER A 653 14.60 22.51 -4.66
N LYS A 654 15.28 21.84 -3.72
CA LYS A 654 14.67 21.40 -2.46
C LYS A 654 14.18 22.56 -1.61
N ARG A 655 14.84 23.72 -1.69
CA ARG A 655 14.45 24.92 -0.96
C ARG A 655 13.06 25.38 -1.40
N ILE A 656 12.83 25.48 -2.70
CA ILE A 656 11.55 25.88 -3.29
C ILE A 656 10.48 24.81 -2.99
N ALA A 657 10.78 23.53 -3.20
CA ALA A 657 9.85 22.42 -2.92
C ALA A 657 9.37 22.41 -1.46
N ARG A 658 10.29 22.64 -0.52
CA ARG A 658 10.00 22.70 0.92
C ARG A 658 9.18 23.92 1.29
N ALA A 659 9.50 25.09 0.72
CA ALA A 659 8.70 26.30 0.92
C ALA A 659 7.25 26.11 0.44
N PHE A 660 7.05 25.45 -0.72
CA PHE A 660 5.72 25.06 -1.18
C PHE A 660 5.05 24.09 -0.21
N TYR A 661 5.68 22.96 0.08
CA TYR A 661 5.08 21.86 0.85
C TYR A 661 4.75 22.27 2.29
N ASP A 662 5.65 22.96 2.99
CA ASP A 662 5.46 23.36 4.38
C ASP A 662 4.33 24.40 4.54
N ASN A 663 3.97 25.11 3.45
CA ASN A 663 2.86 26.07 3.39
C ASN A 663 1.63 25.53 2.64
N LEU A 664 1.67 24.28 2.16
CA LEU A 664 0.54 23.62 1.54
C LEU A 664 -0.39 23.09 2.62
N HIS A 665 -1.40 23.89 2.95
CA HIS A 665 -2.39 23.62 4.00
C HIS A 665 -3.43 22.57 3.62
N VAL A 666 -2.95 21.39 3.21
CA VAL A 666 -3.71 20.15 2.99
C VAL A 666 -3.22 19.06 3.94
N HIS A 667 -3.91 17.93 4.02
CA HIS A 667 -3.44 16.83 4.85
C HIS A 667 -2.16 16.21 4.26
N GLN A 668 -1.08 16.27 5.02
CA GLN A 668 0.20 15.73 4.61
C GLN A 668 0.38 14.29 5.08
N GLY A 669 0.58 13.33 4.19
CA GLY A 669 0.73 11.93 4.57
C GLY A 669 0.56 10.90 3.45
N PRO A 670 0.96 9.64 3.70
CA PRO A 670 0.79 8.56 2.75
C PRO A 670 -0.69 8.18 2.61
N HIS A 671 -1.19 8.19 1.37
CA HIS A 671 -2.37 7.50 0.82
C HIS A 671 -2.73 8.17 -0.54
N LEU A 672 -3.80 7.73 -1.20
CA LEU A 672 -4.39 8.41 -2.36
C LEU A 672 -5.87 8.03 -2.51
N GLY A 673 -6.65 8.87 -3.20
CA GLY A 673 -8.07 8.62 -3.49
C GLY A 673 -8.98 8.79 -2.27
N ALA A 674 -8.57 9.60 -1.29
CA ALA A 674 -9.38 9.95 -0.13
C ALA A 674 -10.25 11.17 -0.41
N HIS A 675 -11.36 11.31 0.32
CA HIS A 675 -12.22 12.50 0.29
C HIS A 675 -11.51 13.84 0.59
N LEU A 676 -10.33 13.84 1.20
CA LEU A 676 -9.50 15.02 1.49
C LEU A 676 -8.22 14.98 0.66
N THR A 677 -7.75 16.16 0.26
CA THR A 677 -6.50 16.33 -0.49
C THR A 677 -5.31 15.94 0.37
N LEU A 678 -4.47 15.07 -0.20
CA LEU A 678 -3.25 14.57 0.43
C LEU A 678 -2.00 15.03 -0.31
N ALA A 679 -0.96 15.41 0.41
CA ALA A 679 0.35 15.72 -0.16
C ALA A 679 1.48 14.93 0.52
N LEU A 680 2.55 14.63 -0.22
CA LEU A 680 3.72 13.92 0.28
C LEU A 680 4.98 14.26 -0.54
N PRO A 681 6.16 14.49 0.08
CA PRO A 681 7.45 14.48 -0.62
C PRO A 681 7.82 13.03 -0.96
N PHE A 682 7.13 12.47 -1.94
CA PHE A 682 7.06 11.02 -2.15
C PHE A 682 8.44 10.40 -2.38
N ASN A 683 9.19 10.92 -3.35
CA ASN A 683 10.49 10.35 -3.72
C ASN A 683 11.50 10.48 -2.58
N ASP A 684 11.53 11.63 -1.90
CA ASP A 684 12.45 11.86 -0.78
C ASP A 684 12.12 10.98 0.44
N LEU A 685 10.84 10.71 0.69
CA LEU A 685 10.37 9.82 1.75
C LEU A 685 10.66 8.35 1.45
N LEU A 686 10.39 7.89 0.22
CA LEU A 686 10.46 6.46 -0.14
C LEU A 686 11.87 6.04 -0.61
N TRP A 687 12.56 6.90 -1.35
CA TRP A 687 13.83 6.58 -2.01
C TRP A 687 15.00 7.43 -1.53
N GLY A 688 14.74 8.58 -0.90
CA GLY A 688 15.79 9.49 -0.43
C GLY A 688 16.65 8.98 0.74
N GLY A 689 16.26 7.88 1.37
CA GLY A 689 16.99 7.26 2.49
C GLY A 689 18.05 6.25 2.04
N GLY A 690 18.00 5.81 0.77
CA GLY A 690 18.91 4.81 0.22
C GLY A 690 20.33 5.33 0.00
N ASP A 691 21.22 4.42 -0.39
CA ASP A 691 22.57 4.77 -0.82
C ASP A 691 22.56 5.61 -2.11
N GLU A 692 23.73 6.15 -2.45
CA GLU A 692 23.90 7.02 -3.62
C GLU A 692 23.56 6.31 -4.94
N GLN A 693 23.79 4.99 -5.02
CA GLN A 693 23.46 4.20 -6.20
C GLN A 693 21.94 4.06 -6.37
N THR A 694 21.22 3.79 -5.29
CA THR A 694 19.75 3.70 -5.25
C THR A 694 19.13 5.03 -5.66
N LYS A 695 19.65 6.13 -5.12
CA LYS A 695 19.21 7.49 -5.49
C LYS A 695 19.44 7.77 -6.97
N ARG A 696 20.62 7.45 -7.50
CA ARG A 696 20.93 7.60 -8.94
C ARG A 696 20.06 6.72 -9.82
N TYR A 697 19.75 5.50 -9.37
CA TYR A 697 18.88 4.58 -10.09
C TYR A 697 17.49 5.18 -10.28
N HIS A 698 16.84 5.60 -9.18
CA HIS A 698 15.52 6.22 -9.22
C HIS A 698 15.54 7.56 -9.98
N ALA A 699 16.54 8.41 -9.74
CA ALA A 699 16.71 9.66 -10.47
C ALA A 699 16.90 9.45 -11.98
N GLY A 700 17.56 8.36 -12.39
CA GLY A 700 17.83 8.01 -13.78
C GLY A 700 16.59 7.80 -14.66
N TYR A 701 15.42 7.65 -14.05
CA TYR A 701 14.14 7.60 -14.76
C TYR A 701 13.12 8.66 -14.32
N GLY A 702 13.59 9.74 -13.70
CA GLY A 702 12.77 10.93 -13.44
C GLY A 702 12.19 11.04 -12.03
N ALA A 703 12.57 10.16 -11.10
CA ALA A 703 12.22 10.32 -9.69
C ALA A 703 13.17 11.30 -8.98
N VAL A 704 12.85 12.59 -9.04
CA VAL A 704 13.65 13.66 -8.42
C VAL A 704 13.30 13.85 -6.94
N GLY A 705 14.28 14.26 -6.13
CA GLY A 705 14.09 14.48 -4.68
C GLY A 705 13.21 15.70 -4.38
N GLU A 706 13.12 16.63 -5.32
CA GLU A 706 12.40 17.90 -5.28
C GLU A 706 10.93 17.75 -5.71
N GLN A 707 10.36 16.54 -5.62
CA GLN A 707 8.99 16.26 -6.05
C GLN A 707 8.00 16.26 -4.89
N VAL A 708 6.85 16.91 -5.10
CA VAL A 708 5.66 16.77 -4.25
C VAL A 708 4.57 16.03 -5.01
N ARG A 709 4.11 14.91 -4.45
CA ARG A 709 2.96 14.16 -4.98
C ARG A 709 1.69 14.63 -4.27
N VAL A 710 0.64 14.90 -5.04
CA VAL A 710 -0.67 15.34 -4.55
C VAL A 710 -1.75 14.36 -5.00
N SER A 711 -2.53 13.86 -4.05
CA SER A 711 -3.81 13.19 -4.31
C SER A 711 -4.92 14.17 -4.02
N VAL A 712 -5.54 14.71 -5.07
CA VAL A 712 -6.57 15.75 -4.99
C VAL A 712 -7.86 15.16 -4.45
N GLY A 713 -8.47 15.82 -3.46
CA GLY A 713 -9.66 15.40 -2.74
C GLY A 713 -10.96 15.94 -3.33
N LEU A 714 -11.98 16.01 -2.49
CA LEU A 714 -13.34 16.42 -2.84
C LEU A 714 -13.69 17.82 -2.32
N GLU A 715 -12.70 18.58 -1.85
CA GLU A 715 -12.91 19.95 -1.39
C GLU A 715 -13.42 20.85 -2.53
N GLU A 716 -14.06 21.95 -2.14
CA GLU A 716 -14.53 22.96 -3.08
C GLU A 716 -13.35 23.57 -3.86
N TRP A 717 -13.55 23.74 -5.17
CA TRP A 717 -12.50 24.22 -6.07
C TRP A 717 -11.86 25.54 -5.60
N GLU A 718 -12.67 26.51 -5.15
CA GLU A 718 -12.16 27.81 -4.71
C GLU A 718 -11.34 27.73 -3.41
N GLU A 719 -11.62 26.74 -2.54
CA GLU A 719 -10.80 26.49 -1.36
C GLU A 719 -9.47 25.84 -1.77
N LEU A 720 -9.51 24.83 -2.65
CA LEU A 720 -8.30 24.17 -3.17
C LEU A 720 -7.40 25.17 -3.90
N LYS A 721 -7.95 25.92 -4.84
CA LYS A 721 -7.21 26.94 -5.60
C LYS A 721 -6.50 27.92 -4.66
N ALA A 722 -7.21 28.46 -3.66
CA ALA A 722 -6.63 29.42 -2.73
C ALA A 722 -5.47 28.82 -1.90
N VAL A 723 -5.60 27.56 -1.47
CA VAL A 723 -4.53 26.84 -0.74
C VAL A 723 -3.28 26.68 -1.61
N PHE A 724 -3.44 26.29 -2.87
CA PHE A 724 -2.31 26.09 -3.79
C PHE A 724 -1.67 27.41 -4.21
N GLU A 725 -2.46 28.45 -4.53
CA GLU A 725 -1.93 29.78 -4.86
C GLU A 725 -1.12 30.38 -3.70
N TYR A 726 -1.58 30.19 -2.46
CA TYR A 726 -0.83 30.60 -1.27
C TYR A 726 0.53 29.90 -1.16
N ALA A 727 0.55 28.56 -1.29
CA ALA A 727 1.77 27.77 -1.25
C ALA A 727 2.74 28.13 -2.39
N LEU A 728 2.23 28.40 -3.60
CA LEU A 728 3.02 28.87 -4.74
C LEU A 728 3.62 30.25 -4.49
N GLY A 729 2.89 31.15 -3.83
CA GLY A 729 3.42 32.45 -3.39
C GLY A 729 4.65 32.30 -2.50
N LYS A 730 4.59 31.38 -1.53
CA LYS A 730 5.72 31.05 -0.65
C LYS A 730 6.89 30.40 -1.36
N ALA A 731 6.61 29.52 -2.31
CA ALA A 731 7.64 28.96 -3.18
C ALA A 731 8.32 30.04 -4.05
N GLY A 732 7.55 31.01 -4.56
CA GLY A 732 8.08 32.14 -5.32
C GLY A 732 8.92 33.12 -4.50
N GLU A 733 8.59 33.33 -3.21
CA GLU A 733 9.47 34.05 -2.27
C GLU A 733 10.82 33.34 -2.13
N ALA A 734 10.81 32.03 -1.86
CA ALA A 734 12.03 31.23 -1.71
C ALA A 734 12.89 31.22 -2.99
N ALA A 735 12.26 31.14 -4.16
CA ALA A 735 12.96 31.18 -5.44
C ALA A 735 13.70 32.53 -5.67
N ARG A 736 13.09 33.66 -5.29
CA ARG A 736 13.74 34.99 -5.38
C ARG A 736 14.92 35.13 -4.44
N GLU A 737 14.81 34.59 -3.23
CA GLU A 737 15.92 34.59 -2.27
C GLU A 737 17.08 33.70 -2.71
N GLU A 738 16.81 32.59 -3.42
CA GLU A 738 17.83 31.71 -3.99
C GLU A 738 18.58 32.42 -5.12
N ALA A 739 17.87 33.01 -6.08
CA ALA A 739 18.46 33.77 -7.17
C ALA A 739 19.30 34.98 -6.70
N ALA A 740 18.80 35.72 -5.69
CA ALA A 740 19.56 36.86 -5.14
C ALA A 740 20.85 36.42 -4.43
N GLY A 741 20.86 35.26 -3.78
CA GLY A 741 22.06 34.70 -3.13
C GLY A 741 23.12 34.23 -4.13
N GLU A 742 22.70 33.72 -5.30
CA GLU A 742 23.61 33.35 -6.40
C GLU A 742 24.27 34.59 -7.01
N GLU A 743 23.52 35.67 -7.26
CA GLU A 743 24.08 36.93 -7.77
C GLU A 743 25.11 37.57 -6.81
N GLU A 744 24.88 37.48 -5.49
CA GLU A 744 25.83 37.97 -4.49
C GLU A 744 27.11 37.11 -4.43
N ALA A 745 26.98 35.79 -4.60
CA ALA A 745 28.12 34.87 -4.65
C ALA A 745 28.99 35.08 -5.90
N GLU A 746 28.38 35.26 -7.08
CA GLU A 746 29.09 35.54 -8.34
C GLU A 746 29.86 36.87 -8.27
N LYS A 747 29.25 37.94 -7.73
CA LYS A 747 29.93 39.23 -7.50
C LYS A 747 31.09 39.10 -6.49
N GLY A 748 30.99 38.20 -5.53
CA GLY A 748 32.04 37.88 -4.56
C GLY A 748 33.22 37.07 -5.13
N GLU A 749 32.98 36.27 -6.17
CA GLU A 749 34.04 35.53 -6.89
C GLU A 749 34.75 36.39 -7.94
N GLU A 750 34.02 37.23 -8.70
CA GLU A 750 34.63 38.19 -9.65
C GLU A 750 35.58 39.16 -8.94
N SER A 751 35.19 39.65 -7.76
CA SER A 751 36.04 40.52 -6.93
C SER A 751 37.27 39.82 -6.33
N LYS A 752 37.30 38.47 -6.26
CA LYS A 752 38.49 37.69 -5.87
C LYS A 752 39.41 37.41 -7.05
N VAL A 753 38.89 37.32 -8.28
CA VAL A 753 39.70 37.11 -9.49
C VAL A 753 40.44 38.38 -9.90
N GLU A 754 39.87 39.58 -9.65
CA GLU A 754 40.58 40.85 -9.88
C GLU A 754 41.65 41.20 -8.82
N GLY A 755 41.71 40.45 -7.70
CA GLY A 755 42.69 40.67 -6.61
C GLY A 755 43.94 39.78 -6.65
N GLY A 756 44.06 38.88 -7.62
CA GLY A 756 45.19 37.94 -7.73
C GLY A 756 46.37 38.51 -8.53
N GLU A 757 47.32 39.14 -7.85
CA GLU A 757 48.66 39.37 -8.42
C GLU A 757 49.28 38.02 -8.83
N VAL A 758 49.55 37.87 -10.13
CA VAL A 758 50.36 36.78 -10.69
C VAL A 758 51.78 36.91 -10.13
N PRO A 759 52.32 35.94 -9.36
CA PRO A 759 53.70 36.01 -8.93
C PRO A 759 54.63 35.81 -10.13
N ARG A 760 55.49 36.80 -10.33
CA ARG A 760 56.53 36.91 -11.35
C ARG A 760 57.50 35.73 -11.23
N ALA A 761 57.66 34.96 -12.31
CA ALA A 761 58.70 33.93 -12.40
C ALA A 761 60.09 34.59 -12.44
N GLU A 762 60.90 34.38 -11.39
CA GLU A 762 62.34 34.61 -11.42
C GLU A 762 63.07 33.30 -11.75
N GLN A 763 63.82 33.31 -12.86
CA GLN A 763 64.88 32.36 -13.17
C GLN A 763 66.03 32.52 -12.16
N VAL A 764 66.45 31.45 -11.45
CA VAL A 764 67.88 31.16 -11.18
C VAL A 764 68.09 29.65 -10.92
N GLY A 765 68.74 28.97 -11.87
CA GLY A 765 70.01 28.25 -11.66
C GLY A 765 70.12 26.94 -10.84
N ARG A 766 70.51 25.89 -11.58
CA ARG A 766 71.14 24.59 -11.23
C ARG A 766 70.25 23.41 -10.85
#